data_AF-A0A060DIR1-F1
#
_entry.id   AF-A0A060DIR1-F1
#
_cell.length_a   1.000
_cell.length_b   1.000
_cell.length_c   1.000
_cell.angle_alpha   90.00
_cell.angle_beta   90.00
_cell.angle_gamma   90.00
#
_symmetry.space_group_name_H-M   'P 1'
#
loop_
_entity.id
_entity.type
_entity.pdbx_description
1 polymer ?
#
loop_
_entity_poly.entity_id
_entity_poly.type
_entity_poly.pdbx_seq_one_letter_code
_entity_poly.pdbx_strand_id
1 'polypeptide(L)'
;MAILDLSLSEAIWQFFSRNDGKRDGDTFEELVEIILNRRIGVPWLDGILESWERTPGSHDQSRDFILRRLDGEAWAECKNYKKSPSRHIVSATLAMATVKRVRTILLFSPEPFNRPALAFFSSFQEVNDINIHAYHGDTLLWLVADNAELIQARFPEVSGLLQRERARLPTPQKINVVVRVSKDIDDDERLGRNPEPLGAGGVSFLPQGRCVEIYQGQLVALDVYITNHDPLNDMIGKLEIIMPERSTLTLLSSAQGAAAHGSRVDVKRASFKWVRYLLRASAGRVNGQLPKITFTADTAYESATSDTLVVTQRMAAVFVGGERGAMKRAAAILSGARNRTVFLVVHGKSGVGKTRQLQEMREPFITTGRLVHTIDCEEAGIRSFRHFARLIFRKITPGYVQEHPQTLCEVSVPNSQLAVGRPQRLAELLDAEDGEEPDIEEMADLFEAVLSVVRRPRAFMIDNLQSLPQAGINFLRALDERDIRSAVAPLFAVTVNEEQAGQGSASRAFLNDMLTRGVVWSDRSGETPRYVTFPLTDFTAGEIEWFINDHFAVKHGKPFSMRYPNLMRELTRDVVKRPLFIEQFLNYLSDIDAIEWDGETGLMTVLHEERLQEAIQRAYIGTSLEQLLTKRWTLISAGMKPGERANFRLFALLGSIDLDHLRDFGIPSGQKTDWVLRGLARVDDGRLSFYHGQLRRFFFDLFQFSESDIKENATCFRRVVTRSDAAGLTAHYPLAYFTAKASLKPLALNDRRSVVPQVRNDGPDHGLALFLRRVFKSTLAALQAGPILGEDIDLLRWTAERTRHDVRYDVGIAQYDKGRERLSALIGRCDDSAARAAFVCFAIANANSYFTGHRDREALLGLDEAQYHVRQHPQTFPNSLLSHLADRRCVALKSLNRLPEAGRAGREALRLAKRSDDAERAARLVFAYIDIGNIFQNGHALIPSTTFTRAGKSRVRNALYYWAKAREIFLQNPKSAAYDADTGPMVELYHIQSRLLVRDLDGLADLMDEQIRECRRRNRAFFGVKHLLLKCIASLQHPTLFSAGSPPVDLALETVQWAIGHDVRRYIWMARYMEAKVLLASGQYDNARKSFLAAAKALHGVATHQGIEEYHYHFYDDLVLAARTFGWNILGDTLDLLRSPMLRQRIRNVFDLDEPGFARLTASYKGTARFCVGDDSPYPSLRNRNLPYP
;
A
#
# COMPACT_ATOMS: atom_id res chain seq x y z
N MET A 1 0.01 30.91 61.06
CA MET A 1 1.19 30.19 61.57
C MET A 1 1.30 28.78 60.97
N ALA A 2 1.40 28.63 59.65
CA ALA A 2 1.52 27.33 58.97
C ALA A 2 2.57 27.31 57.83
N ILE A 3 3.51 28.26 57.82
CA ILE A 3 4.58 28.39 56.80
C ILE A 3 5.91 27.77 57.27
N LEU A 4 5.98 27.25 58.51
CA LEU A 4 7.25 26.90 59.16
C LEU A 4 7.91 25.58 58.72
N ASP A 5 7.28 24.78 57.85
CA ASP A 5 7.85 23.50 57.34
C ASP A 5 8.03 23.45 55.81
N LEU A 6 7.90 24.58 55.12
CA LEU A 6 8.03 24.64 53.66
C LEU A 6 9.45 25.09 53.26
N SER A 7 9.95 24.57 52.13
CA SER A 7 11.12 25.19 51.49
C SER A 7 10.79 26.65 51.16
N LEU A 8 11.80 27.52 51.17
CA LEU A 8 11.58 28.95 50.91
C LEU A 8 10.97 29.18 49.50
N SER A 9 11.32 28.34 48.53
CA SER A 9 10.70 28.25 47.20
C SER A 9 9.20 27.92 47.24
N GLU A 10 8.77 26.91 48.03
CA GLU A 10 7.35 26.56 48.12
C GLU A 10 6.55 27.64 48.87
N ALA A 11 7.17 28.32 49.85
CA ALA A 11 6.57 29.46 50.53
C ALA A 11 6.29 30.63 49.56
N ILE A 12 7.19 30.90 48.61
CA ILE A 12 6.99 31.90 47.55
C ILE A 12 5.81 31.51 46.65
N TRP A 13 5.79 30.25 46.20
CA TRP A 13 4.77 29.77 45.27
C TRP A 13 3.38 29.62 45.89
N GLN A 14 3.27 29.49 47.22
CA GLN A 14 2.00 29.50 47.93
C GLN A 14 1.23 30.82 47.83
N PHE A 15 1.91 31.96 47.63
CA PHE A 15 1.22 33.24 47.40
C PHE A 15 0.43 33.26 46.08
N PHE A 16 0.79 32.38 45.15
CA PHE A 16 0.08 32.17 43.88
C PHE A 16 -0.84 30.95 43.98
N SER A 17 -1.45 30.75 45.15
CA SER A 17 -2.47 29.74 45.42
C SER A 17 -3.73 30.38 46.00
N ARG A 18 -4.89 29.82 45.66
CA ARG A 18 -6.20 30.15 46.21
C ARG A 18 -6.32 29.64 47.65
N ASN A 19 -7.29 30.18 48.38
CA ASN A 19 -7.60 29.80 49.76
C ASN A 19 -7.99 28.32 49.93
N ASP A 20 -8.39 27.62 48.86
CA ASP A 20 -8.67 26.18 48.85
C ASP A 20 -7.40 25.32 48.65
N GLY A 21 -6.23 25.94 48.60
CA GLY A 21 -4.93 25.29 48.40
C GLY A 21 -4.64 24.91 46.95
N LYS A 22 -5.48 25.28 45.97
CA LYS A 22 -5.19 25.11 44.54
C LYS A 22 -4.35 26.28 44.02
N ARG A 23 -3.53 26.04 42.99
CA ARG A 23 -2.76 27.11 42.34
C ARG A 23 -3.67 28.10 41.62
N ASP A 24 -3.34 29.38 41.70
CA ASP A 24 -4.08 30.48 41.06
C ASP A 24 -3.42 30.86 39.73
N GLY A 25 -4.09 30.58 38.61
CA GLY A 25 -3.59 30.88 37.27
C GLY A 25 -3.54 32.38 36.97
N ASP A 26 -4.61 33.10 37.31
CA ASP A 26 -4.75 34.53 36.99
C ASP A 26 -3.69 35.37 37.70
N THR A 27 -3.44 35.08 38.98
CA THR A 27 -2.42 35.78 39.79
C THR A 27 -1.01 35.45 39.32
N PHE A 28 -0.78 34.23 38.82
CA PHE A 28 0.49 33.82 38.24
C PHE A 28 0.73 34.45 36.86
N GLU A 29 -0.31 34.58 36.04
CA GLU A 29 -0.26 35.33 34.78
C GLU A 29 0.05 36.81 35.04
N GLU A 30 -0.51 37.44 36.07
CA GLU A 30 -0.15 38.81 36.48
C GLU A 30 1.34 38.93 36.84
N LEU A 31 1.90 37.93 37.55
CA LEU A 31 3.34 37.89 37.83
C LEU A 31 4.17 37.82 36.53
N VAL A 32 3.79 36.93 35.62
CA VAL A 32 4.50 36.75 34.34
C VAL A 32 4.35 37.99 33.46
N GLU A 33 3.20 38.67 33.45
CA GLU A 33 2.98 39.92 32.72
C GLU A 33 3.94 41.02 33.17
N ILE A 34 4.19 41.16 34.48
CA ILE A 34 5.19 42.11 35.03
C ILE A 34 6.59 41.77 34.50
N ILE A 35 6.93 40.48 34.46
CA ILE A 35 8.22 39.99 33.99
C ILE A 35 8.39 40.23 32.47
N LEU A 36 7.35 39.96 31.67
CA LEU A 36 7.34 40.17 30.23
C LEU A 36 7.46 41.66 29.86
N ASN A 37 6.75 42.54 30.57
CA ASN A 37 6.64 43.97 30.24
C ASN A 37 7.81 44.85 30.71
N ARG A 38 8.71 44.38 31.59
CA ARG A 38 9.79 45.23 32.13
C ARG A 38 11.24 44.80 31.89
N ARG A 39 11.46 43.75 31.10
CA ARG A 39 12.74 43.09 30.73
C ARG A 39 13.03 41.81 31.52
N ILE A 40 12.64 40.68 30.95
CA ILE A 40 13.62 39.59 30.84
C ILE A 40 14.72 40.11 29.90
N GLY A 41 15.99 39.83 30.18
CA GLY A 41 17.03 39.98 29.18
C GLY A 41 16.64 39.17 27.93
N VAL A 42 16.17 39.85 26.89
CA VAL A 42 15.87 39.29 25.58
C VAL A 42 16.59 40.18 24.54
N PRO A 43 17.81 39.83 24.07
CA PRO A 43 18.62 40.66 23.17
C PRO A 43 17.98 41.02 21.83
N TRP A 44 16.81 40.48 21.50
CA TRP A 44 16.09 40.85 20.28
C TRP A 44 15.27 42.15 20.41
N LEU A 45 15.22 42.78 21.60
CA LEU A 45 14.42 43.99 21.90
C LEU A 45 15.29 45.20 22.26
N ASP A 46 16.48 45.32 21.69
CA ASP A 46 17.13 46.63 21.62
C ASP A 46 16.40 47.51 20.59
N GLY A 47 15.38 48.23 21.06
CA GLY A 47 14.83 49.40 20.37
C GLY A 47 13.41 49.32 19.77
N ILE A 48 12.56 48.35 20.13
CA ILE A 48 11.18 48.28 19.60
C ILE A 48 10.13 48.52 20.70
N LEU A 49 9.25 49.50 20.46
CA LEU A 49 8.10 49.95 21.26
C LEU A 49 6.88 49.01 21.17
N GLU A 50 7.07 47.69 21.13
CA GLU A 50 5.96 46.72 21.03
C GLU A 50 5.70 46.05 22.40
N SER A 51 4.47 46.16 22.91
CA SER A 51 4.04 45.60 24.20
C SER A 51 3.43 44.21 24.05
N TRP A 52 3.63 43.33 25.04
CA TRP A 52 2.90 42.07 25.12
C TRP A 52 1.41 42.35 25.39
N GLU A 53 0.53 41.72 24.63
CA GLU A 53 -0.92 41.78 24.81
C GLU A 53 -1.40 40.50 25.51
N ARG A 54 -2.08 40.63 26.66
CA ARG A 54 -2.77 39.49 27.31
C ARG A 54 -4.00 39.10 26.50
N THR A 55 -4.21 37.80 26.30
CA THR A 55 -5.37 37.29 25.55
C THR A 55 -6.64 37.31 26.42
N PRO A 56 -7.82 37.66 25.85
CA PRO A 56 -9.06 37.65 26.59
C PRO A 56 -9.58 36.22 26.78
N GLY A 57 -9.33 35.62 27.94
CA GLY A 57 -10.03 34.43 28.45
C GLY A 57 -9.43 33.06 28.09
N SER A 58 -9.58 32.12 29.02
CA SER A 58 -8.92 30.80 29.08
C SER A 58 -9.35 29.76 28.03
N HIS A 59 -10.21 30.10 27.05
CA HIS A 59 -10.79 29.12 26.14
C HIS A 59 -10.56 29.35 24.63
N ASP A 60 -10.05 30.50 24.19
CA ASP A 60 -10.30 30.86 22.78
C ASP A 60 -9.08 30.88 21.85
N GLN A 61 -7.83 30.76 22.35
CA GLN A 61 -6.64 30.91 21.48
C GLN A 61 -5.40 30.08 21.86
N SER A 62 -5.49 29.22 22.88
CA SER A 62 -4.41 28.32 23.38
C SER A 62 -3.07 29.03 23.71
N ARG A 63 -3.14 30.30 24.13
CA ARG A 63 -1.99 31.13 24.54
C ARG A 63 -2.41 32.22 25.52
N ASP A 64 -1.57 32.59 26.47
CA ASP A 64 -1.88 33.61 27.48
C ASP A 64 -1.44 35.03 27.08
N PHE A 65 -0.34 35.15 26.32
CA PHE A 65 0.14 36.44 25.81
C PHE A 65 0.63 36.37 24.36
N ILE A 66 0.50 37.47 23.63
CA ILE A 66 0.94 37.63 22.23
C ILE A 66 1.80 38.88 22.10
N LEU A 67 2.90 38.75 21.36
CA LEU A 67 3.67 39.85 20.82
C LEU A 67 3.66 39.75 19.29
N ARG A 68 3.16 40.78 18.61
CA ARG A 68 3.13 40.85 17.14
C ARG A 68 4.28 41.72 16.65
N ARG A 69 5.15 41.16 15.79
CA ARG A 69 6.28 41.88 15.17
C ARG A 69 6.17 41.88 13.65
N LEU A 70 6.94 42.76 13.01
CA LEU A 70 7.12 42.77 11.55
C LEU A 70 7.68 41.45 11.00
N ASP A 71 8.48 40.73 11.79
CA ASP A 71 9.12 39.49 11.37
C ASP A 71 8.36 38.22 11.80
N GLY A 72 7.33 38.33 12.65
CA GLY A 72 6.47 37.21 13.07
C GLY A 72 5.84 37.41 14.45
N GLU A 73 5.06 36.43 14.91
CA GLU A 73 4.50 36.44 16.27
C GLU A 73 5.40 35.70 17.27
N ALA A 74 5.38 36.16 18.52
CA ALA A 74 5.91 35.44 19.69
C ALA A 74 4.80 35.27 20.74
N TRP A 75 4.70 34.09 21.34
CA TRP A 75 3.67 33.75 22.31
C TRP A 75 4.27 33.44 23.68
N ALA A 76 3.52 33.67 24.75
CA ALA A 76 3.85 33.20 26.08
C ALA A 76 2.70 32.41 26.71
N GLU A 77 3.05 31.33 27.41
CA GLU A 77 2.12 30.38 28.03
C GLU A 77 2.53 30.12 29.49
N CYS A 78 1.59 30.24 30.40
CA CYS A 78 1.75 30.18 31.84
C CYS A 78 1.04 28.95 32.40
N LYS A 79 1.77 28.12 33.17
CA LYS A 79 1.26 26.87 33.74
C LYS A 79 1.61 26.75 35.23
N ASN A 80 0.72 27.21 36.09
CA ASN A 80 0.86 27.16 37.54
C ASN A 80 0.33 25.83 38.13
N TYR A 81 1.10 24.75 38.05
CA TYR A 81 0.74 23.44 38.63
C TYR A 81 1.62 23.08 39.83
N LYS A 82 1.09 22.27 40.76
CA LYS A 82 1.86 21.66 41.89
C LYS A 82 2.65 20.41 41.50
N LYS A 83 2.41 19.87 40.30
CA LYS A 83 3.09 18.68 39.77
C LYS A 83 3.86 19.08 38.52
N SER A 84 5.00 18.44 38.30
CA SER A 84 5.81 18.64 37.09
C SER A 84 4.95 18.56 35.82
N PRO A 85 4.84 19.65 35.05
CA PRO A 85 3.99 19.65 33.87
C PRO A 85 4.51 18.67 32.81
N SER A 86 3.59 17.95 32.18
CA SER A 86 3.86 17.13 31.01
C SER A 86 3.61 17.92 29.72
N ARG A 87 4.07 17.41 28.58
CA ARG A 87 3.87 18.05 27.27
C ARG A 87 2.38 18.33 26.94
N HIS A 88 1.46 17.46 27.39
CA HIS A 88 0.03 17.55 27.06
C HIS A 88 -0.61 18.83 27.59
N ILE A 89 -0.01 19.44 28.61
CA ILE A 89 -0.47 20.68 29.22
C ILE A 89 -0.28 21.88 28.27
N VAL A 90 0.67 21.80 27.33
CA VAL A 90 0.98 22.86 26.36
C VAL A 90 0.81 22.41 24.90
N SER A 91 0.29 21.20 24.65
CA SER A 91 0.12 20.63 23.29
C SER A 91 -0.73 21.54 22.39
N ALA A 92 -1.79 22.15 22.93
CA ALA A 92 -2.65 23.06 22.17
C ALA A 92 -1.90 24.33 21.72
N THR A 93 -1.09 24.94 22.60
CA THR A 93 -0.23 26.08 22.27
C THR A 93 0.75 25.74 21.16
N LEU A 94 1.41 24.59 21.26
CA LEU A 94 2.37 24.12 20.26
C LEU A 94 1.70 23.84 18.91
N ALA A 95 0.50 23.24 18.92
CA ALA A 95 -0.30 23.01 17.73
C ALA A 95 -0.64 24.30 17.00
N MET A 96 -1.18 25.26 17.75
CA MET A 96 -1.58 26.56 17.21
C MET A 96 -0.38 27.38 16.76
N ALA A 97 0.77 27.26 17.42
CA ALA A 97 1.98 27.98 17.06
C ALA A 97 2.54 27.54 15.69
N THR A 98 2.57 26.24 15.41
CA THR A 98 2.99 25.74 14.09
C THR A 98 2.06 26.23 13.00
N VAL A 99 0.76 26.12 13.25
CA VAL A 99 -0.30 26.52 12.32
C VAL A 99 -0.23 28.00 11.99
N LYS A 100 -0.07 28.86 13.01
CA LYS A 100 0.03 30.32 12.87
C LYS A 100 1.42 30.79 12.46
N ARG A 101 2.38 29.87 12.25
CA ARG A 101 3.78 30.16 11.89
C ARG A 101 4.47 31.10 12.89
N VAL A 102 4.20 30.89 14.17
CA VAL A 102 4.85 31.59 15.29
C VAL A 102 6.35 31.33 15.26
N ARG A 103 7.15 32.33 15.60
CA ARG A 103 8.62 32.20 15.66
C ARG A 103 9.13 31.81 17.03
N THR A 104 8.44 32.21 18.10
CA THR A 104 8.94 32.04 19.47
C THR A 104 7.81 31.74 20.44
N ILE A 105 8.05 30.83 21.37
CA ILE A 105 7.14 30.47 22.46
C ILE A 105 7.92 30.55 23.78
N LEU A 106 7.35 31.22 24.76
CA LEU A 106 7.86 31.30 26.12
C LEU A 106 6.95 30.47 27.04
N LEU A 107 7.51 29.53 27.79
CA LEU A 107 6.78 28.68 28.73
C LEU A 107 7.19 29.05 30.15
N PHE A 108 6.22 29.31 31.02
CA PHE A 108 6.43 29.67 32.42
C PHE A 108 5.78 28.65 33.35
N SER A 109 6.55 28.06 34.27
CA SER A 109 6.01 27.11 35.26
C SER A 109 6.79 27.13 36.59
N PRO A 110 6.12 27.24 37.75
CA PRO A 110 6.78 27.10 39.05
C PRO A 110 7.48 25.76 39.24
N GLU A 111 6.88 24.70 38.70
CA GLU A 111 7.43 23.35 38.76
C GLU A 111 8.25 23.01 37.50
N PRO A 112 9.33 22.24 37.61
CA PRO A 112 10.08 21.80 36.44
C PRO A 112 9.21 20.97 35.50
N PHE A 113 9.30 21.24 34.19
CA PHE A 113 8.76 20.33 33.19
C PHE A 113 9.43 18.97 33.31
N ASN A 114 8.66 17.90 33.11
CA ASN A 114 9.24 16.57 33.18
C ASN A 114 10.23 16.34 32.01
N ARG A 115 11.21 15.45 32.22
CA ARG A 115 12.26 15.16 31.22
C ARG A 115 11.70 14.79 29.83
N PRO A 116 10.64 13.98 29.70
CA PRO A 116 10.01 13.72 28.39
C PRO A 116 9.49 14.98 27.68
N ALA A 117 8.90 15.93 28.42
CA ALA A 117 8.42 17.19 27.84
C ALA A 117 9.57 18.04 27.31
N LEU A 118 10.68 18.14 28.04
CA LEU A 118 11.86 18.91 27.60
C LEU A 118 12.51 18.32 26.33
N ALA A 119 12.65 17.00 26.26
CA ALA A 119 13.14 16.32 25.06
C ALA A 119 12.22 16.59 23.85
N PHE A 120 10.90 16.58 24.09
CA PHE A 120 9.91 16.90 23.06
C PHE A 120 9.96 18.36 22.60
N PHE A 121 10.09 19.33 23.52
CA PHE A 121 10.22 20.74 23.13
C PHE A 121 11.45 20.96 22.27
N SER A 122 12.59 20.38 22.66
CA SER A 122 13.84 20.49 21.90
C SER A 122 13.73 19.91 20.48
N SER A 123 13.12 18.72 20.32
CA SER A 123 12.89 18.16 18.98
C SER A 123 11.86 18.97 18.18
N PHE A 124 10.81 19.47 18.84
CA PHE A 124 9.79 20.31 18.23
C PHE A 124 10.38 21.61 17.67
N GLN A 125 11.29 22.27 18.41
CA GLN A 125 11.94 23.51 17.99
C GLN A 125 12.65 23.35 16.65
N GLU A 126 13.44 22.28 16.50
CA GLU A 126 14.20 22.00 15.28
C GLU A 126 13.30 21.57 14.11
N VAL A 127 12.28 20.74 14.36
CA VAL A 127 11.38 20.22 13.32
C VAL A 127 10.51 21.33 12.74
N ASN A 128 10.00 22.22 13.59
CA ASN A 128 9.04 23.26 13.19
C ASN A 128 9.69 24.63 12.98
N ASP A 129 10.98 24.78 13.29
CA ASP A 129 11.70 26.04 13.21
C ASP A 129 10.99 27.14 14.04
N ILE A 130 10.77 26.80 15.32
CA ILE A 130 10.14 27.64 16.35
C ILE A 130 11.06 27.64 17.57
N ASN A 131 11.40 28.80 18.13
CA ASN A 131 12.21 28.87 19.34
C ASN A 131 11.33 28.69 20.59
N ILE A 132 11.67 27.76 21.47
CA ILE A 132 10.98 27.56 22.76
C ILE A 132 11.96 27.91 23.87
N HIS A 133 11.52 28.81 24.76
CA HIS A 133 12.22 29.12 26.00
C HIS A 133 11.33 28.67 27.15
N ALA A 134 11.85 27.85 28.06
CA ALA A 134 11.08 27.41 29.22
C ALA A 134 11.73 27.91 30.51
N TYR A 135 11.09 28.89 31.13
CA TYR A 135 11.40 29.40 32.45
C TYR A 135 10.63 28.55 33.47
N HIS A 136 11.29 27.55 34.03
CA HIS A 136 10.66 26.60 34.94
C HIS A 136 11.50 26.27 36.19
N GLY A 137 10.83 25.94 37.30
CA GLY A 137 11.52 25.58 38.54
C GLY A 137 12.46 26.69 39.00
N ASP A 138 13.71 26.32 39.29
CA ASP A 138 14.76 27.24 39.74
C ASP A 138 15.05 28.37 38.73
N THR A 139 14.91 28.12 37.42
CA THR A 139 15.16 29.17 36.41
C THR A 139 14.11 30.27 36.45
N LEU A 140 12.84 29.91 36.70
CA LEU A 140 11.77 30.88 36.92
C LEU A 140 11.94 31.58 38.27
N LEU A 141 12.23 30.82 39.32
CA LEU A 141 12.45 31.38 40.65
C LEU A 141 13.59 32.41 40.65
N TRP A 142 14.67 32.12 39.92
CA TRP A 142 15.78 33.03 39.71
C TRP A 142 15.33 34.30 38.99
N LEU A 143 14.57 34.15 37.90
CA LEU A 143 14.05 35.28 37.13
C LEU A 143 13.12 36.17 37.96
N VAL A 144 12.28 35.58 38.80
CA VAL A 144 11.39 36.28 39.75
C VAL A 144 12.21 36.98 40.83
N ALA A 145 13.22 36.32 41.41
CA ALA A 145 14.08 36.90 42.43
C ALA A 145 14.95 38.06 41.92
N ASP A 146 15.43 37.99 40.68
CA ASP A 146 16.20 39.07 40.04
C ASP A 146 15.35 40.33 39.80
N ASN A 147 14.04 40.14 39.61
CA ASN A 147 13.05 41.21 39.42
C ASN A 147 12.29 41.60 40.72
N ALA A 148 12.83 41.25 41.89
CA ALA A 148 12.13 41.40 43.18
C ALA A 148 11.65 42.83 43.49
N GLU A 149 12.42 43.86 43.11
CA GLU A 149 12.04 45.27 43.33
C GLU A 149 10.76 45.66 42.56
N LEU A 150 10.53 45.05 41.41
CA LEU A 150 9.38 45.32 40.54
C LEU A 150 8.15 44.56 41.01
N ILE A 151 8.38 43.30 41.33
CA ILE A 151 7.34 42.42 41.88
C ILE A 151 6.84 43.01 43.21
N GLN A 152 7.69 43.64 44.01
CA GLN A 152 7.29 44.31 45.26
C GLN A 152 6.20 45.37 45.07
N ALA A 153 6.16 46.08 43.94
CA ALA A 153 5.15 47.12 43.70
C ALA A 153 3.73 46.55 43.59
N ARG A 154 3.59 45.29 43.14
CA ARG A 154 2.30 44.62 42.93
C ARG A 154 2.04 43.49 43.93
N PHE A 155 3.09 42.83 44.40
CA PHE A 155 3.10 41.70 45.32
C PHE A 155 4.07 41.96 46.49
N PRO A 156 3.79 42.95 47.36
CA PRO A 156 4.69 43.34 48.45
C PRO A 156 4.94 42.21 49.46
N GLU A 157 3.96 41.31 49.64
CA GLU A 157 4.01 40.21 50.60
C GLU A 157 5.08 39.15 50.28
N VAL A 158 5.47 39.03 49.00
CA VAL A 158 6.46 38.03 48.53
C VAL A 158 7.88 38.61 48.52
N SER A 159 8.02 39.94 48.55
CA SER A 159 9.31 40.65 48.39
C SER A 159 10.36 40.23 49.43
N GLY A 160 9.98 40.12 50.70
CA GLY A 160 10.89 39.71 51.78
C GLY A 160 11.38 38.26 51.64
N LEU A 161 10.61 37.38 51.00
CA LEU A 161 11.01 36.01 50.70
C LEU A 161 11.92 35.96 49.47
N LEU A 162 11.60 36.73 48.42
CA LEU A 162 12.42 36.83 47.20
C LEU A 162 13.82 37.39 47.48
N GLN A 163 13.93 38.41 48.34
CA GLN A 163 15.24 38.96 48.73
C GLN A 163 16.09 37.93 49.49
N ARG A 164 15.47 37.15 50.39
CA ARG A 164 16.15 36.06 51.12
C ARG A 164 16.57 34.94 50.19
N GLU A 165 15.75 34.60 49.20
CA GLU A 165 16.08 33.54 48.26
C GLU A 165 17.14 33.97 47.25
N ARG A 166 17.13 35.24 46.81
CA ARG A 166 18.18 35.80 45.95
C ARG A 166 19.60 35.60 46.51
N ALA A 167 19.74 35.63 47.83
CA ALA A 167 21.02 35.39 48.53
C ALA A 167 21.38 33.90 48.69
N ARG A 168 20.44 32.97 48.47
CA ARG A 168 20.59 31.52 48.65
C ARG A 168 20.61 30.73 47.35
N LEU A 169 20.16 31.34 46.25
CA LEU A 169 20.14 30.67 44.95
C LEU A 169 21.57 30.24 44.57
N PRO A 170 21.84 28.93 44.43
CA PRO A 170 23.14 28.46 43.96
C PRO A 170 23.41 29.01 42.57
N THR A 171 24.70 29.21 42.22
CA THR A 171 25.09 29.42 40.82
C THR A 171 24.54 28.22 40.02
N PRO A 172 23.59 28.39 39.10
CA PRO A 172 22.92 27.26 38.46
C PRO A 172 23.95 26.33 37.83
N GLN A 173 23.70 25.02 37.85
CA GLN A 173 24.38 24.11 36.93
C GLN A 173 23.99 24.56 35.52
N LYS A 174 24.87 25.35 34.91
CA LYS A 174 24.59 26.17 33.72
C LYS A 174 24.06 25.36 32.54
N ILE A 175 24.45 24.09 32.47
CA ILE A 175 24.16 23.22 31.35
C ILE A 175 23.84 21.79 31.81
N ASN A 176 22.99 21.11 31.04
CA ASN A 176 22.70 19.68 31.15
C ASN A 176 22.80 19.04 29.75
N VAL A 177 23.52 17.92 29.60
CA VAL A 177 23.67 17.17 28.34
C VAL A 177 23.14 15.76 28.50
N VAL A 178 22.09 15.44 27.74
CA VAL A 178 21.46 14.11 27.71
C VAL A 178 21.65 13.50 26.33
N VAL A 179 22.07 12.23 26.29
CA VAL A 179 22.29 11.49 25.04
C VAL A 179 21.28 10.35 24.95
N ARG A 180 20.71 10.17 23.76
CA ARG A 180 19.78 9.09 23.44
C ARG A 180 20.18 8.43 22.12
N VAL A 181 19.99 7.12 22.05
CA VAL A 181 20.18 6.35 20.82
C VAL A 181 18.82 5.91 20.30
N SER A 182 18.57 6.10 19.01
CA SER A 182 17.39 5.58 18.33
C SER A 182 17.79 4.74 17.12
N LYS A 183 17.23 3.53 17.02
CA LYS A 183 17.33 2.71 15.79
C LYS A 183 16.46 3.26 14.68
N ASP A 184 15.37 3.91 15.05
CA ASP A 184 14.46 4.50 14.11
C ASP A 184 14.76 6.00 14.02
N ILE A 185 15.44 6.36 12.94
CA ILE A 185 15.86 7.73 12.65
C ILE A 185 14.64 8.58 12.26
N ASP A 186 13.55 7.92 11.84
CA ASP A 186 12.29 8.54 11.46
C ASP A 186 11.40 8.79 12.70
N ASP A 187 11.81 8.33 13.90
CA ASP A 187 11.03 8.34 15.14
C ASP A 187 11.04 9.71 15.88
N ASP A 188 11.28 10.80 15.14
CA ASP A 188 11.14 12.17 15.62
C ASP A 188 9.74 12.44 16.20
N GLU A 189 8.73 11.68 15.76
CA GLU A 189 7.33 11.82 16.15
C GLU A 189 6.90 10.96 17.36
N ARG A 190 7.58 9.85 17.73
CA ARG A 190 7.22 9.09 18.95
C ARG A 190 7.60 9.85 20.23
N LEU A 191 8.53 10.79 20.17
CA LEU A 191 8.70 11.80 21.24
C LEU A 191 7.38 12.58 21.50
N GLY A 192 6.48 12.60 20.53
CA GLY A 192 5.16 13.22 20.54
C GLY A 192 3.96 12.28 20.67
N ARG A 193 4.09 10.94 20.76
CA ARG A 193 2.98 10.01 21.04
C ARG A 193 3.24 9.21 22.32
N ASN A 194 2.41 9.38 23.34
CA ASN A 194 2.41 8.70 24.65
C ASN A 194 3.65 7.84 24.98
N PRO A 195 4.58 8.29 25.84
CA PRO A 195 4.98 7.36 26.88
C PRO A 195 3.70 7.10 27.68
N GLU A 196 3.12 5.91 27.59
CA GLU A 196 1.97 5.58 28.44
C GLU A 196 2.22 6.04 29.89
N PRO A 197 1.19 6.46 30.65
CA PRO A 197 1.26 6.46 32.10
C PRO A 197 1.29 5.00 32.56
N LEU A 198 2.44 4.35 32.35
CA LEU A 198 2.80 3.12 33.03
C LEU A 198 2.75 3.45 34.53
N GLY A 199 1.99 2.63 35.26
CA GLY A 199 1.59 2.88 36.65
C GLY A 199 2.76 3.25 37.57
N ALA A 200 2.43 3.72 38.77
CA ALA A 200 3.30 4.36 39.77
C ALA A 200 4.63 3.66 40.20
N GLY A 201 5.11 2.64 39.50
CA GLY A 201 6.50 2.19 39.51
C GLY A 201 7.27 2.79 38.33
N GLY A 202 8.26 3.64 38.63
CA GLY A 202 9.05 4.39 37.66
C GLY A 202 9.45 3.60 36.41
N VAL A 203 9.06 4.12 35.25
CA VAL A 203 9.65 3.71 33.98
C VAL A 203 11.00 4.37 33.85
N SER A 204 12.00 3.51 33.85
CA SER A 204 13.35 3.78 33.46
C SER A 204 13.41 4.37 32.04
N PHE A 205 14.04 5.56 31.91
CA PHE A 205 15.05 5.78 30.87
C PHE A 205 15.72 4.43 30.61
N LEU A 206 15.69 3.88 29.38
CA LEU A 206 16.20 2.53 29.06
C LEU A 206 17.07 2.00 30.19
N PRO A 207 16.56 1.10 31.06
CA PRO A 207 17.25 0.80 32.31
C PRO A 207 18.69 0.46 31.95
N GLN A 208 19.65 1.15 32.59
CA GLN A 208 21.08 0.96 32.35
C GLN A 208 21.35 -0.53 32.10
N GLY A 209 21.79 -0.88 30.88
CA GLY A 209 22.05 -2.26 30.50
C GLY A 209 21.05 -2.94 29.54
N ARG A 210 20.04 -2.25 28.99
CA ARG A 210 19.31 -2.78 27.83
C ARG A 210 20.09 -2.56 26.53
N CYS A 211 20.25 -3.63 25.76
CA CYS A 211 21.05 -3.59 24.55
C CYS A 211 20.23 -3.28 23.30
N VAL A 212 20.71 -2.31 22.52
CA VAL A 212 20.06 -1.86 21.28
C VAL A 212 20.57 -2.73 20.11
N GLU A 213 19.76 -3.70 19.69
CA GLU A 213 20.07 -4.64 18.59
C GLU A 213 20.08 -4.01 17.17
N ILE A 214 21.22 -3.81 16.50
CA ILE A 214 21.27 -3.24 15.13
C ILE A 214 21.93 -4.19 14.12
N TYR A 215 21.88 -3.87 12.83
CA TYR A 215 22.46 -4.66 11.73
C TYR A 215 23.67 -3.95 11.13
N GLN A 216 24.59 -4.69 10.51
CA GLN A 216 25.70 -4.09 9.78
C GLN A 216 25.17 -3.16 8.68
N GLY A 217 25.76 -1.97 8.53
CA GLY A 217 25.31 -0.94 7.61
C GLY A 217 24.05 -0.19 8.03
N GLN A 218 23.35 -0.60 9.09
CA GLN A 218 22.20 0.13 9.62
C GLN A 218 22.65 1.50 10.15
N LEU A 219 21.84 2.51 9.87
CA LEU A 219 21.98 3.82 10.46
C LEU A 219 21.30 3.87 11.84
N VAL A 220 21.90 4.59 12.76
CA VAL A 220 21.41 4.83 14.11
C VAL A 220 21.52 6.32 14.37
N ALA A 221 20.49 6.91 14.97
CA ALA A 221 20.53 8.28 15.44
C ALA A 221 21.07 8.35 16.87
N LEU A 222 22.00 9.26 17.10
CA LEU A 222 22.44 9.68 18.41
C LEU A 222 21.93 11.10 18.64
N ASP A 223 20.88 11.22 19.45
CA ASP A 223 20.24 12.47 19.81
C ASP A 223 20.89 13.05 21.06
N VAL A 224 21.47 14.24 20.93
CA VAL A 224 22.08 15.00 22.02
C VAL A 224 21.17 16.17 22.36
N TYR A 225 20.67 16.20 23.58
CA TYR A 225 19.85 17.27 24.12
C TYR A 225 20.70 18.10 25.07
N ILE A 226 20.88 19.36 24.76
CA ILE A 226 21.62 20.33 25.56
C ILE A 226 20.60 21.30 26.15
N THR A 227 20.58 21.44 27.46
CA THR A 227 19.71 22.39 28.15
C THR A 227 20.54 23.49 28.75
N ASN A 228 20.25 24.75 28.43
CA ASN A 228 20.84 25.90 29.09
C ASN A 228 19.91 26.37 30.24
N HIS A 229 20.36 26.17 31.47
CA HIS A 229 19.62 26.59 32.67
C HIS A 229 19.94 28.03 33.09
N ASP A 230 20.83 28.74 32.40
CA ASP A 230 21.07 30.16 32.63
C ASP A 230 19.91 30.99 32.02
N PRO A 231 19.13 31.71 32.84
CA PRO A 231 17.99 32.49 32.36
C PRO A 231 18.39 33.80 31.68
N LEU A 232 19.65 34.23 31.79
CA LEU A 232 20.12 35.54 31.30
C LEU A 232 21.11 35.46 30.15
N ASN A 233 21.93 34.42 30.08
CA ASN A 233 23.03 34.36 29.12
C ASN A 233 22.82 33.25 28.09
N ASP A 234 23.01 33.61 26.82
CA ASP A 234 23.20 32.62 25.77
C ASP A 234 24.54 31.92 26.01
N MET A 235 24.59 30.62 25.73
CA MET A 235 25.82 29.84 25.82
C MET A 235 26.27 29.40 24.44
N ILE A 236 27.53 29.70 24.16
CA ILE A 236 28.19 29.24 22.97
C ILE A 236 29.27 28.26 23.42
N GLY A 237 29.13 27.01 23.01
CA GLY A 237 30.12 25.98 23.31
C GLY A 237 30.46 25.12 22.10
N LYS A 238 31.43 24.24 22.28
CA LYS A 238 31.86 23.24 21.31
C LYS A 238 31.30 21.88 21.72
N LEU A 239 30.61 21.21 20.80
CA LEU A 239 30.11 19.86 20.99
C LEU A 239 31.03 18.85 20.29
N GLU A 240 31.62 17.94 21.06
CA GLU A 240 32.58 16.94 20.58
C GLU A 240 32.07 15.51 20.81
N ILE A 241 32.34 14.65 19.83
CA ILE A 241 32.05 13.22 19.85
C ILE A 241 33.36 12.44 19.90
N ILE A 242 33.64 11.83 21.03
CA ILE A 242 34.83 11.01 21.22
C ILE A 242 34.47 9.57 20.89
N MET A 243 34.89 9.11 19.72
CA MET A 243 34.73 7.71 19.29
C MET A 243 35.73 6.81 20.05
N PRO A 244 35.33 5.62 20.53
CA PRO A 244 36.27 4.65 21.09
C PRO A 244 37.32 4.23 20.05
N GLU A 245 38.55 3.94 20.48
CA GLU A 245 39.67 3.51 19.60
C GLU A 245 39.33 2.28 18.72
N ARG A 246 38.36 1.46 19.15
CA ARG A 246 37.87 0.27 18.43
C ARG A 246 36.35 0.31 18.21
N SER A 247 35.81 1.47 17.84
CA SER A 247 34.37 1.61 17.59
C SER A 247 33.88 0.79 16.40
N THR A 248 32.72 0.15 16.54
CA THR A 248 31.96 -0.49 15.44
C THR A 248 31.04 0.47 14.71
N LEU A 249 31.10 1.75 15.06
CA LEU A 249 30.26 2.79 14.50
C LEU A 249 31.14 3.78 13.74
N THR A 250 30.62 4.25 12.61
CA THR A 250 31.22 5.34 11.85
C THR A 250 30.29 6.54 11.92
N LEU A 251 30.82 7.67 12.37
CA LEU A 251 30.11 8.94 12.33
C LEU A 251 29.98 9.42 10.88
N LEU A 252 28.76 9.71 10.44
CA LEU A 252 28.50 10.32 9.13
C LEU A 252 28.54 11.84 9.28
N SER A 253 29.43 12.50 8.54
CA SER A 253 29.82 13.89 8.79
C SER A 253 28.92 14.97 8.17
N SER A 254 27.86 14.64 7.45
CA SER A 254 27.01 15.66 6.83
C SER A 254 25.59 15.18 6.52
N ALA A 255 24.69 15.38 7.48
CA ALA A 255 23.29 15.65 7.15
C ALA A 255 23.03 17.14 7.39
N GLN A 256 22.36 17.83 6.47
CA GLN A 256 21.91 19.20 6.73
C GLN A 256 21.06 19.20 8.01
N GLY A 257 21.59 19.83 9.07
CA GLY A 257 21.00 19.85 10.42
C GLY A 257 21.77 19.03 11.47
N ALA A 258 22.61 18.07 11.08
CA ALA A 258 23.56 17.44 11.98
C ALA A 258 24.76 18.37 12.16
N ALA A 259 25.01 18.80 13.40
CA ALA A 259 26.14 19.67 13.67
C ALA A 259 27.45 18.90 13.36
N ALA A 260 28.37 19.51 12.60
CA ALA A 260 29.65 18.87 12.28
C ALA A 260 30.37 18.45 13.56
N HIS A 261 31.18 17.40 13.54
CA HIS A 261 31.99 17.05 14.72
C HIS A 261 32.84 18.26 15.16
N GLY A 262 32.73 18.67 16.44
CA GLY A 262 33.40 19.86 16.94
C GLY A 262 32.71 21.18 16.56
N SER A 263 31.47 21.14 16.10
CA SER A 263 30.67 22.32 15.77
C SER A 263 30.44 23.22 16.97
N ARG A 264 30.46 24.52 16.70
CA ARG A 264 29.99 25.56 17.61
C ARG A 264 28.47 25.45 17.74
N VAL A 265 27.98 25.22 18.95
CA VAL A 265 26.55 25.13 19.26
C VAL A 265 26.17 26.34 20.11
N ASP A 266 25.18 27.08 19.63
CA ASP A 266 24.58 28.21 20.33
C ASP A 266 23.29 27.72 21.01
N VAL A 267 23.28 27.76 22.34
CA VAL A 267 22.15 27.38 23.18
C VAL A 267 21.66 28.65 23.88
N LYS A 268 20.51 29.15 23.45
CA LYS A 268 19.91 30.38 23.99
C LYS A 268 19.59 30.25 25.47
N ARG A 269 19.50 31.37 26.17
CA ARG A 269 19.07 31.41 27.57
C ARG A 269 17.77 30.63 27.79
N ALA A 270 17.66 29.92 28.92
CA ALA A 270 16.48 29.13 29.30
C ALA A 270 15.90 28.28 28.15
N SER A 271 16.75 27.73 27.30
CA SER A 271 16.33 27.02 26.08
C SER A 271 16.99 25.66 25.97
N PHE A 272 16.51 24.92 24.97
CA PHE A 272 16.97 23.58 24.66
C PHE A 272 17.56 23.60 23.26
N LYS A 273 18.63 22.84 23.06
CA LYS A 273 19.18 22.57 21.74
C LYS A 273 19.23 21.07 21.55
N TRP A 274 18.68 20.61 20.43
CA TRP A 274 18.79 19.23 20.02
C TRP A 274 19.77 19.14 18.85
N VAL A 275 20.73 18.22 18.96
CA VAL A 275 21.70 17.91 17.92
C VAL A 275 21.63 16.42 17.66
N ARG A 276 21.29 16.03 16.43
CA ARG A 276 21.30 14.64 16.00
C ARG A 276 22.59 14.33 15.24
N TYR A 277 23.22 13.23 15.62
CA TYR A 277 24.31 12.63 14.86
C TYR A 277 23.87 11.30 14.27
N LEU A 278 24.32 11.02 13.05
CA LEU A 278 24.04 9.76 12.39
C LEU A 278 25.27 8.87 12.46
N LEU A 279 25.09 7.70 13.04
CA LEU A 279 26.10 6.67 13.17
C LEU A 279 25.73 5.52 12.25
N ARG A 280 26.70 5.00 11.49
CA ARG A 280 26.53 3.78 10.69
C ARG A 280 27.28 2.63 11.35
N ALA A 281 26.62 1.50 11.51
CA ALA A 281 27.31 0.27 11.93
C ALA A 281 28.29 -0.20 10.84
N SER A 282 29.58 -0.17 11.14
CA SER A 282 30.66 -0.39 10.18
C SER A 282 31.37 -1.74 10.33
N ALA A 283 31.20 -2.46 11.45
CA ALA A 283 31.73 -3.81 11.63
C ALA A 283 30.93 -4.63 12.67
N GLY A 284 30.88 -5.95 12.48
CA GLY A 284 30.04 -6.91 13.22
C GLY A 284 30.38 -7.17 14.70
N ARG A 285 31.06 -6.29 15.44
CA ARG A 285 31.23 -6.61 16.88
C ARG A 285 29.90 -6.51 17.62
N VAL A 286 29.60 -7.59 18.32
CA VAL A 286 28.37 -7.79 19.08
C VAL A 286 28.29 -6.87 20.30
N ASN A 287 29.38 -6.20 20.72
CA ASN A 287 29.35 -5.21 21.81
C ASN A 287 30.13 -3.95 21.43
N GLY A 288 29.45 -2.96 20.84
CA GLY A 288 30.03 -1.65 20.56
C GLY A 288 29.89 -0.72 21.77
N GLN A 289 31.00 -0.16 22.26
CA GLN A 289 30.92 1.02 23.12
C GLN A 289 30.45 2.21 22.27
N LEU A 290 29.46 2.93 22.78
CA LEU A 290 28.99 4.16 22.14
C LEU A 290 29.98 5.31 22.36
N PRO A 291 29.97 6.32 21.47
CA PRO A 291 30.79 7.50 21.66
C PRO A 291 30.45 8.26 22.94
N LYS A 292 31.48 8.84 23.55
CA LYS A 292 31.32 9.81 24.64
C LYS A 292 31.06 11.19 24.04
N ILE A 293 30.07 11.90 24.57
CA ILE A 293 29.71 13.26 24.13
C ILE A 293 30.21 14.26 25.17
N THR A 294 30.87 15.32 24.72
CA THR A 294 31.35 16.40 25.58
C THR A 294 30.90 17.75 25.04
N PHE A 295 30.34 18.59 25.90
CA PHE A 295 30.05 19.98 25.60
C PHE A 295 30.96 20.87 26.45
N THR A 296 31.67 21.80 25.79
CA THR A 296 32.62 22.70 26.44
C THR A 296 32.32 24.15 26.05
N ALA A 297 32.04 25.00 27.03
CA ALA A 297 31.85 26.44 26.89
C ALA A 297 32.74 27.19 27.91
N ASP A 298 32.92 28.50 27.72
CA ASP A 298 33.83 29.33 28.53
C ASP A 298 33.58 29.24 30.05
N THR A 299 32.34 28.93 30.45
CA THR A 299 31.94 28.83 31.87
C THR A 299 31.27 27.51 32.26
N ALA A 300 31.27 26.50 31.38
CA ALA A 300 30.57 25.23 31.62
C ALA A 300 31.20 24.05 30.86
N TYR A 301 31.30 22.90 31.53
CA TYR A 301 31.73 21.63 30.93
C TYR A 301 30.79 20.52 31.38
N GLU A 302 30.38 19.68 30.44
CA GLU A 302 29.62 18.48 30.76
C GLU A 302 29.91 17.34 29.79
N SER A 303 29.82 16.11 30.30
CA SER A 303 30.02 14.91 29.50
C SER A 303 28.96 13.87 29.77
N ALA A 304 28.48 13.24 28.71
CA ALA A 304 27.49 12.18 28.77
C ALA A 304 27.96 10.94 28.01
N THR A 305 27.63 9.77 28.54
CA THR A 305 27.86 8.46 27.92
C THR A 305 26.53 7.75 27.73
N SER A 306 26.36 7.07 26.60
CA SER A 306 25.11 6.38 26.25
C SER A 306 25.17 4.87 26.54
N ASP A 307 24.03 4.19 26.46
CA ASP A 307 23.82 2.75 26.68
C ASP A 307 24.71 1.82 25.82
N THR A 308 24.78 0.52 26.16
CA THR A 308 25.51 -0.47 25.33
C THR A 308 24.72 -0.87 24.10
N LEU A 309 25.38 -1.00 22.95
CA LEU A 309 24.77 -1.38 21.68
C LEU A 309 25.25 -2.78 21.25
N VAL A 310 24.32 -3.67 20.90
CA VAL A 310 24.62 -5.01 20.36
C VAL A 310 24.25 -5.06 18.89
N VAL A 311 25.12 -5.56 18.04
CA VAL A 311 24.78 -5.83 16.63
C VAL A 311 24.32 -7.29 16.52
N THR A 312 23.05 -7.58 16.20
CA THR A 312 22.49 -8.96 16.29
C THR A 312 22.22 -9.68 14.97
N GLN A 313 21.93 -8.99 13.86
CA GLN A 313 21.72 -9.72 12.60
C GLN A 313 23.06 -10.05 11.95
N ARG A 314 23.33 -11.35 11.98
CA ARG A 314 24.54 -12.01 11.50
C ARG A 314 24.77 -11.80 10.00
N MET A 315 23.70 -11.72 9.20
CA MET A 315 23.80 -11.59 7.75
C MET A 315 22.68 -10.69 7.24
N ALA A 316 23.00 -9.44 6.93
CA ALA A 316 22.15 -8.64 6.06
C ALA A 316 22.96 -8.38 4.81
N ALA A 317 22.42 -8.71 3.63
CA ALA A 317 23.18 -8.52 2.41
C ALA A 317 23.66 -7.08 2.27
N VAL A 318 24.97 -6.89 2.36
CA VAL A 318 25.57 -5.59 2.08
C VAL A 318 25.31 -5.28 0.62
N PHE A 319 24.94 -4.05 0.31
CA PHE A 319 24.85 -3.64 -1.08
C PHE A 319 26.23 -3.74 -1.75
N VAL A 320 26.35 -4.68 -2.69
CA VAL A 320 27.52 -4.85 -3.55
C VAL A 320 27.15 -4.49 -4.99
N GLY A 321 28.09 -3.93 -5.77
CA GLY A 321 27.90 -3.72 -7.21
C GLY A 321 27.98 -2.28 -7.72
N GLY A 322 28.14 -2.15 -9.04
CA GLY A 322 28.21 -0.86 -9.74
C GLY A 322 26.91 -0.04 -9.67
N GLU A 323 25.76 -0.72 -9.56
CA GLU A 323 24.45 -0.09 -9.43
C GLU A 323 24.29 0.69 -8.10
N ARG A 324 25.08 0.35 -7.07
CA ARG A 324 25.09 1.07 -5.79
C ARG A 324 25.42 2.54 -5.95
N GLY A 325 26.50 2.79 -6.67
CA GLY A 325 26.97 4.15 -6.92
C GLY A 325 25.93 4.94 -7.71
N ALA A 326 25.31 4.30 -8.72
CA ALA A 326 24.27 4.91 -9.54
C ALA A 326 23.02 5.26 -8.71
N MET A 327 22.52 4.34 -7.89
CA MET A 327 21.37 4.57 -7.01
C MET A 327 21.64 5.66 -5.98
N LYS A 328 22.79 5.64 -5.30
CA LYS A 328 23.13 6.71 -4.33
C LYS A 328 23.22 8.08 -4.99
N ARG A 329 23.82 8.16 -6.18
CA ARG A 329 23.87 9.42 -6.97
C ARG A 329 22.47 9.87 -7.39
N ALA A 330 21.64 8.96 -7.91
CA ALA A 330 20.26 9.27 -8.29
C ALA A 330 19.45 9.75 -7.08
N ALA A 331 19.52 9.06 -5.94
CA ALA A 331 18.84 9.46 -4.71
C ALA A 331 19.27 10.87 -4.25
N ALA A 332 20.56 11.18 -4.29
CA ALA A 332 21.07 12.52 -3.96
C ALA A 332 20.55 13.60 -4.92
N ILE A 333 20.51 13.33 -6.23
CA ILE A 333 20.01 14.26 -7.25
C ILE A 333 18.50 14.48 -7.11
N LEU A 334 17.71 13.40 -7.00
CA LEU A 334 16.25 13.49 -6.86
C LEU A 334 15.85 14.19 -5.57
N SER A 335 16.68 14.11 -4.52
CA SER A 335 16.45 14.83 -3.29
C SER A 335 16.45 16.36 -3.47
N GLY A 336 17.14 16.87 -4.48
CA GLY A 336 17.17 18.29 -4.86
C GLY A 336 15.97 18.78 -5.67
N ALA A 337 15.04 17.89 -6.07
CA ALA A 337 13.89 18.26 -6.89
C ALA A 337 12.91 19.20 -6.13
N ARG A 338 12.35 20.18 -6.85
CA ARG A 338 11.38 21.17 -6.35
C ARG A 338 10.10 21.15 -7.20
N ASN A 339 8.96 21.54 -6.60
CA ASN A 339 7.67 21.81 -7.25
C ASN A 339 6.98 20.64 -8.02
N ARG A 340 7.46 19.39 -7.91
CA ARG A 340 6.81 18.21 -8.54
C ARG A 340 7.14 16.90 -7.84
N THR A 341 6.18 15.99 -7.73
CA THR A 341 6.38 14.64 -7.19
C THR A 341 7.41 13.87 -8.01
N VAL A 342 8.33 13.15 -7.34
CA VAL A 342 9.36 12.34 -7.98
C VAL A 342 9.31 10.90 -7.47
N PHE A 343 9.47 9.94 -8.38
CA PHE A 343 9.53 8.52 -8.04
C PHE A 343 10.89 7.90 -8.34
N LEU A 344 11.41 7.14 -7.37
CA LEU A 344 12.52 6.21 -7.53
C LEU A 344 11.96 4.80 -7.36
N VAL A 345 12.01 3.98 -8.41
CA VAL A 345 11.43 2.64 -8.42
C VAL A 345 12.54 1.60 -8.47
N VAL A 346 12.61 0.73 -7.46
CA VAL A 346 13.51 -0.43 -7.45
C VAL A 346 12.68 -1.70 -7.71
N HIS A 347 12.95 -2.42 -8.78
CA HIS A 347 12.14 -3.58 -9.16
C HIS A 347 13.01 -4.79 -9.48
N GLY A 348 12.43 -5.99 -9.37
CA GLY A 348 13.13 -7.24 -9.64
C GLY A 348 12.52 -8.44 -8.93
N LYS A 349 13.12 -9.62 -9.13
CA LYS A 349 12.66 -10.88 -8.53
C LYS A 349 12.71 -10.85 -7.00
N SER A 350 11.96 -11.74 -6.36
CA SER A 350 11.97 -11.87 -4.91
C SER A 350 13.33 -12.39 -4.40
N GLY A 351 13.89 -11.77 -3.35
CA GLY A 351 15.16 -12.16 -2.73
C GLY A 351 16.44 -11.61 -3.37
N VAL A 352 16.33 -10.67 -4.32
CA VAL A 352 17.48 -9.96 -4.94
C VAL A 352 18.01 -8.76 -4.15
N GLY A 353 17.42 -8.47 -2.99
CA GLY A 353 17.88 -7.40 -2.08
C GLY A 353 17.01 -6.15 -2.03
N LYS A 354 16.06 -5.91 -2.93
CA LYS A 354 15.23 -4.67 -3.03
C LYS A 354 14.96 -3.90 -1.71
N THR A 355 14.40 -4.53 -0.69
CA THR A 355 14.13 -3.92 0.63
C THR A 355 15.40 -3.37 1.29
N ARG A 356 16.49 -4.12 1.22
CA ARG A 356 17.80 -3.71 1.72
C ARG A 356 18.37 -2.54 0.92
N GLN A 357 18.22 -2.57 -0.40
CA GLN A 357 18.54 -1.46 -1.28
C GLN A 357 17.77 -0.19 -0.91
N LEU A 358 16.47 -0.33 -0.67
CA LEU A 358 15.62 0.75 -0.17
C LEU A 358 16.19 1.28 1.15
N GLN A 359 16.41 0.44 2.16
CA GLN A 359 16.97 0.84 3.45
C GLN A 359 18.32 1.57 3.36
N GLU A 360 19.24 1.15 2.50
CA GLU A 360 20.53 1.84 2.30
C GLU A 360 20.38 3.21 1.61
N MET A 361 19.29 3.45 0.87
CA MET A 361 18.97 4.77 0.29
C MET A 361 18.48 5.79 1.33
N ARG A 362 18.19 5.37 2.59
CA ARG A 362 17.87 6.32 3.68
C ARG A 362 18.96 7.37 3.85
N GLU A 363 20.23 6.95 3.78
CA GLU A 363 21.40 7.83 3.96
C GLU A 363 21.37 9.05 3.01
N PRO A 364 21.31 8.90 1.67
CA PRO A 364 21.14 10.03 0.74
C PRO A 364 19.95 10.96 1.03
N PHE A 365 18.78 10.42 1.44
CA PHE A 365 17.60 11.25 1.70
C PHE A 365 17.74 12.07 2.98
N ILE A 366 18.27 11.47 4.05
CA ILE A 366 18.48 12.17 5.33
C ILE A 366 19.59 13.21 5.16
N THR A 367 20.68 12.87 4.46
CA THR A 367 21.84 13.77 4.29
C THR A 367 21.49 15.05 3.53
N THR A 368 20.46 14.99 2.67
CA THR A 368 19.91 16.13 1.92
C THR A 368 18.80 16.89 2.67
N GLY A 369 18.60 16.61 3.97
CA GLY A 369 17.68 17.33 4.83
C GLY A 369 16.22 16.90 4.73
N ARG A 370 15.93 15.76 4.10
CA ARG A 370 14.55 15.21 4.03
C ARG A 370 14.23 14.40 5.28
N LEU A 371 12.99 14.53 5.74
CA LEU A 371 12.42 13.62 6.73
C LEU A 371 11.91 12.36 6.01
N VAL A 372 12.43 11.21 6.41
CA VAL A 372 12.15 9.92 5.75
C VAL A 372 11.01 9.22 6.48
N HIS A 373 10.11 8.60 5.72
CA HIS A 373 9.00 7.81 6.24
C HIS A 373 8.99 6.44 5.56
N THR A 374 9.22 5.40 6.33
CA THR A 374 9.18 4.02 5.82
C THR A 374 7.78 3.40 6.00
N ILE A 375 7.29 2.70 4.98
CA ILE A 375 6.01 1.97 4.95
C ILE A 375 6.27 0.60 4.30
N ASP A 376 6.03 -0.49 5.00
CA ASP A 376 6.02 -1.85 4.41
C ASP A 376 4.58 -2.26 4.09
N CYS A 377 4.28 -2.44 2.80
CA CYS A 377 2.95 -2.83 2.35
C CYS A 377 2.60 -4.29 2.61
N GLU A 378 3.56 -5.15 2.99
CA GLU A 378 3.27 -6.52 3.44
C GLU A 378 2.88 -6.59 4.92
N GLU A 379 3.01 -5.49 5.68
CA GLU A 379 2.64 -5.50 7.08
C GLU A 379 1.13 -5.74 7.24
N ALA A 380 0.77 -6.69 8.13
CA ALA A 380 -0.62 -7.13 8.39
C ALA A 380 -1.59 -6.01 8.81
N GLY A 381 -1.09 -4.78 8.97
CA GLY A 381 -1.87 -3.57 9.19
C GLY A 381 -2.55 -3.03 7.93
N ILE A 382 -1.87 -2.91 6.77
CA ILE A 382 -2.37 -2.13 5.63
C ILE A 382 -3.44 -2.91 4.82
N ARG A 383 -4.65 -2.94 5.37
CA ARG A 383 -5.80 -3.73 4.89
C ARG A 383 -6.71 -2.96 3.93
N SER A 384 -6.79 -1.64 4.06
CA SER A 384 -7.73 -0.82 3.28
C SER A 384 -7.05 0.45 2.77
N PHE A 385 -7.67 1.13 1.81
CA PHE A 385 -7.18 2.43 1.39
C PHE A 385 -7.31 3.43 2.54
N ARG A 386 -8.40 3.42 3.31
CA ARG A 386 -8.51 4.19 4.56
C ARG A 386 -7.31 3.95 5.46
N HIS A 387 -6.91 2.70 5.71
CA HIS A 387 -5.80 2.45 6.62
C HIS A 387 -4.47 2.95 6.05
N PHE A 388 -4.22 2.75 4.76
CA PHE A 388 -3.05 3.32 4.09
C PHE A 388 -3.03 4.86 4.16
N ALA A 389 -4.17 5.50 3.86
CA ALA A 389 -4.34 6.94 3.96
C ALA A 389 -4.10 7.40 5.41
N ARG A 390 -4.74 6.77 6.41
CA ARG A 390 -4.50 7.08 7.82
C ARG A 390 -3.03 6.94 8.19
N LEU A 391 -2.35 5.89 7.73
CA LEU A 391 -0.92 5.67 8.00
C LEU A 391 -0.07 6.79 7.37
N ILE A 392 -0.30 7.13 6.10
CA ILE A 392 0.46 8.18 5.43
C ILE A 392 0.19 9.54 6.08
N PHE A 393 -1.07 9.88 6.36
CA PHE A 393 -1.48 11.09 7.06
C PHE A 393 -0.91 11.15 8.47
N ARG A 394 -0.86 10.04 9.20
CA ARG A 394 -0.21 9.92 10.51
C ARG A 394 1.30 10.06 10.47
N LYS A 395 1.96 9.79 9.34
CA LYS A 395 3.40 10.03 9.15
C LYS A 395 3.66 11.49 8.73
N ILE A 396 2.72 12.12 8.02
CA ILE A 396 2.89 13.51 7.56
C ILE A 396 2.32 14.56 8.51
N THR A 397 1.46 14.18 9.44
CA THR A 397 0.84 15.12 10.38
C THR A 397 1.64 15.09 11.68
N PRO A 398 2.16 16.21 12.20
CA PRO A 398 2.91 16.21 13.46
C PRO A 398 2.10 15.61 14.63
N GLY A 399 2.75 14.89 15.54
CA GLY A 399 2.08 14.13 16.62
C GLY A 399 1.10 14.93 17.48
N TYR A 400 1.39 16.21 17.76
CA TYR A 400 0.50 17.09 18.56
C TYR A 400 -0.78 17.51 17.80
N VAL A 401 -0.72 17.62 16.46
CA VAL A 401 -1.90 17.87 15.63
C VAL A 401 -2.80 16.64 15.62
N GLN A 402 -2.25 15.45 15.82
CA GLN A 402 -3.03 14.22 15.97
C GLN A 402 -3.70 14.10 17.34
N GLU A 403 -3.10 14.67 18.40
CA GLU A 403 -3.73 14.76 19.73
C GLU A 403 -4.91 15.76 19.74
N HIS A 404 -4.85 16.78 18.87
CA HIS A 404 -5.87 17.84 18.80
C HIS A 404 -6.24 18.21 17.35
N PRO A 405 -6.81 17.30 16.54
CA PRO A 405 -7.04 17.55 15.12
C PRO A 405 -8.03 18.68 14.84
N GLN A 406 -8.88 19.04 15.82
CA GLN A 406 -9.82 20.15 15.74
C GLN A 406 -9.12 21.52 15.61
N THR A 407 -7.87 21.69 16.07
CA THR A 407 -7.15 22.98 15.97
C THR A 407 -6.82 23.38 14.52
N LEU A 408 -6.84 22.43 13.58
CA LEU A 408 -6.71 22.75 12.16
C LEU A 408 -7.97 23.42 11.58
N CYS A 409 -9.13 23.30 12.24
CA CYS A 409 -10.41 23.83 11.77
C CYS A 409 -10.50 25.36 11.85
N GLU A 410 -9.70 26.01 12.71
CA GLU A 410 -9.70 27.47 12.93
C GLU A 410 -8.82 28.22 11.92
N VAL A 411 -8.26 27.51 10.94
CA VAL A 411 -7.35 28.06 9.93
C VAL A 411 -8.13 28.40 8.68
N SER A 412 -8.69 29.60 8.66
CA SER A 412 -9.03 30.26 7.39
C SER A 412 -7.73 30.47 6.61
N VAL A 413 -7.38 29.54 5.71
CA VAL A 413 -6.25 29.70 4.77
C VAL A 413 -6.57 30.92 3.90
N PRO A 414 -5.82 32.04 4.03
CA PRO A 414 -6.07 33.20 3.19
C PRO A 414 -5.61 32.85 1.78
N ASN A 415 -6.52 32.93 0.81
CA ASN A 415 -6.27 32.88 -0.64
C ASN A 415 -6.18 31.54 -1.38
N SER A 416 -6.83 30.47 -0.91
CA SER A 416 -7.23 29.40 -1.84
C SER A 416 -8.74 29.21 -1.85
N GLN A 417 -9.34 29.11 -3.03
CA GLN A 417 -10.76 28.80 -3.25
C GLN A 417 -11.16 27.39 -2.74
N LEU A 418 -10.39 26.80 -1.81
CA LEU A 418 -10.36 25.37 -1.47
C LEU A 418 -10.74 25.07 -0.01
N ALA A 419 -11.31 26.01 0.75
CA ALA A 419 -11.41 25.88 2.21
C ALA A 419 -12.83 26.08 2.77
N VAL A 420 -13.63 25.01 2.77
CA VAL A 420 -14.62 24.69 3.82
C VAL A 420 -14.68 23.16 3.97
N GLY A 421 -14.37 22.60 5.16
CA GLY A 421 -14.57 21.17 5.50
C GLY A 421 -13.34 20.23 5.56
N ARG A 422 -12.19 20.59 4.98
CA ARG A 422 -11.00 19.71 4.92
C ARG A 422 -10.33 19.37 6.28
N PRO A 423 -10.23 20.29 7.26
CA PRO A 423 -9.69 19.97 8.58
C PRO A 423 -10.54 18.98 9.39
N GLN A 424 -11.87 19.12 9.36
CA GLN A 424 -12.80 18.16 9.95
C GLN A 424 -12.64 16.78 9.31
N ARG A 425 -12.45 16.74 7.99
CA ARG A 425 -12.22 15.48 7.28
C ARG A 425 -10.92 14.77 7.65
N LEU A 426 -9.84 15.52 7.87
CA LEU A 426 -8.59 14.96 8.40
C LEU A 426 -8.78 14.43 9.82
N ALA A 427 -9.51 15.15 10.66
CA ALA A 427 -9.86 14.69 12.01
C ALA A 427 -10.66 13.37 11.95
N GLU A 428 -11.71 13.32 11.14
CA GLU A 428 -12.50 12.10 10.91
C GLU A 428 -11.64 10.92 10.44
N LEU A 429 -10.70 11.16 9.53
CA LEU A 429 -9.79 10.13 9.02
C LEU A 429 -8.80 9.61 10.09
N LEU A 430 -8.34 10.49 10.97
CA LEU A 430 -7.37 10.16 12.03
C LEU A 430 -8.04 9.47 13.23
N ASP A 431 -9.28 9.85 13.55
CA ASP A 431 -10.04 9.43 14.73
C ASP A 431 -10.86 8.15 14.52
N ALA A 432 -11.45 7.95 13.32
CA ALA A 432 -12.29 6.80 13.05
C ALA A 432 -11.48 5.57 12.60
N GLU A 433 -11.58 4.46 13.33
CA GLU A 433 -11.02 3.17 12.89
C GLU A 433 -11.85 2.49 11.79
N ASP A 434 -13.17 2.75 11.79
CA ASP A 434 -14.15 2.16 10.86
C ASP A 434 -14.92 3.24 10.07
N GLY A 435 -15.29 2.96 8.81
CA GLY A 435 -16.10 3.85 7.97
C GLY A 435 -16.08 3.50 6.47
N GLU A 436 -16.74 4.31 5.64
CA GLU A 436 -16.72 4.19 4.16
C GLU A 436 -15.37 4.58 3.56
N GLU A 437 -14.83 3.82 2.60
CA GLU A 437 -13.54 4.12 1.97
C GLU A 437 -13.49 5.57 1.45
N PRO A 438 -12.45 6.34 1.80
CA PRO A 438 -12.37 7.74 1.42
C PRO A 438 -12.18 7.88 -0.10
N ASP A 439 -12.67 8.98 -0.66
CA ASP A 439 -12.46 9.27 -2.08
C ASP A 439 -10.99 9.59 -2.36
N ILE A 440 -10.45 9.05 -3.45
CA ILE A 440 -9.03 9.13 -3.78
C ILE A 440 -8.61 10.57 -4.10
N GLU A 441 -9.45 11.32 -4.84
CA GLU A 441 -9.13 12.70 -5.23
C GLU A 441 -9.25 13.65 -4.03
N GLU A 442 -10.26 13.44 -3.18
CA GLU A 442 -10.39 14.13 -1.90
C GLU A 442 -9.14 13.91 -1.02
N MET A 443 -8.64 12.68 -0.93
CA MET A 443 -7.42 12.38 -0.17
C MET A 443 -6.17 12.98 -0.80
N ALA A 444 -6.07 13.01 -2.13
CA ALA A 444 -4.93 13.62 -2.83
C ALA A 444 -4.91 15.15 -2.61
N ASP A 445 -6.08 15.79 -2.67
CA ASP A 445 -6.27 17.20 -2.31
C ASP A 445 -5.83 17.49 -0.87
N LEU A 446 -6.24 16.62 0.06
CA LEU A 446 -5.89 16.75 1.47
C LEU A 446 -4.38 16.54 1.70
N PHE A 447 -3.77 15.59 1.00
CA PHE A 447 -2.34 15.32 1.08
C PHE A 447 -1.51 16.53 0.63
N GLU A 448 -1.89 17.14 -0.50
CA GLU A 448 -1.29 18.39 -0.98
C GLU A 448 -1.46 19.54 0.03
N ALA A 449 -2.66 19.70 0.60
CA ALA A 449 -2.93 20.72 1.61
C ALA A 449 -2.05 20.53 2.86
N VAL A 450 -1.91 19.30 3.37
CA VAL A 450 -1.02 19.00 4.51
C VAL A 450 0.45 19.23 4.15
N LEU A 451 0.87 18.89 2.93
CA LEU A 451 2.24 19.17 2.48
C LEU A 451 2.54 20.67 2.34
N SER A 452 1.52 21.50 2.09
CA SER A 452 1.69 22.96 1.99
C SER A 452 1.98 23.66 3.32
N VAL A 453 1.63 23.03 4.45
CA VAL A 453 1.81 23.60 5.79
C VAL A 453 3.07 23.10 6.50
N VAL A 454 3.68 22.00 6.05
CA VAL A 454 4.92 21.46 6.65
C VAL A 454 6.17 22.13 6.08
N ARG A 455 7.14 22.43 6.95
CA ARG A 455 8.36 23.20 6.58
C ARG A 455 9.48 22.35 5.97
N ARG A 456 9.58 21.06 6.29
CA ARG A 456 10.69 20.17 5.86
C ARG A 456 10.31 19.25 4.68
N PRO A 457 11.25 18.97 3.75
CA PRO A 457 11.04 17.98 2.70
C PRO A 457 10.73 16.61 3.25
N ARG A 458 9.95 15.82 2.52
CA ARG A 458 9.66 14.43 2.88
C ARG A 458 10.03 13.44 1.80
N ALA A 459 10.51 12.28 2.22
CA ALA A 459 10.74 11.12 1.38
C ALA A 459 9.95 9.92 1.94
N PHE A 460 9.12 9.29 1.11
CA PHE A 460 8.33 8.12 1.45
C PHE A 460 8.99 6.90 0.85
N MET A 461 9.35 5.95 1.69
CA MET A 461 9.97 4.69 1.31
C MET A 461 8.94 3.59 1.45
N ILE A 462 8.34 3.19 0.32
CA ILE A 462 7.23 2.23 0.27
C ILE A 462 7.78 0.89 -0.22
N ASP A 463 7.92 -0.07 0.69
CA ASP A 463 8.39 -1.41 0.38
C ASP A 463 7.22 -2.33 -0.03
N ASN A 464 7.48 -3.26 -0.95
CA ASN A 464 6.53 -4.25 -1.45
C ASN A 464 5.21 -3.65 -1.97
N LEU A 465 5.30 -2.62 -2.82
CA LEU A 465 4.15 -1.89 -3.35
C LEU A 465 3.05 -2.79 -3.95
N GLN A 466 3.41 -3.98 -4.43
CA GLN A 466 2.45 -4.96 -4.95
C GLN A 466 1.40 -5.42 -3.94
N SER A 467 1.67 -5.30 -2.64
CA SER A 467 0.79 -5.70 -1.54
C SER A 467 -0.19 -4.60 -1.15
N LEU A 468 -0.01 -3.37 -1.66
CA LEU A 468 -0.90 -2.26 -1.39
C LEU A 468 -2.27 -2.46 -2.08
N PRO A 469 -3.40 -2.13 -1.42
CA PRO A 469 -4.70 -2.17 -2.06
C PRO A 469 -4.74 -1.31 -3.34
N GLN A 470 -5.55 -1.75 -4.31
CA GLN A 470 -5.73 -1.07 -5.60
C GLN A 470 -5.98 0.44 -5.46
N ALA A 471 -6.84 0.84 -4.50
CA ALA A 471 -7.15 2.24 -4.25
C ALA A 471 -5.94 3.03 -3.70
N GLY A 472 -5.06 2.40 -2.91
CA GLY A 472 -3.79 3.01 -2.48
C GLY A 472 -2.82 3.25 -3.63
N ILE A 473 -2.75 2.32 -4.59
CA ILE A 473 -1.93 2.50 -5.80
C ILE A 473 -2.51 3.61 -6.68
N ASN A 474 -3.83 3.69 -6.80
CA ASN A 474 -4.51 4.76 -7.51
C ASN A 474 -4.32 6.13 -6.84
N PHE A 475 -4.23 6.19 -5.52
CA PHE A 475 -3.86 7.41 -4.80
C PHE A 475 -2.44 7.87 -5.14
N LEU A 476 -1.46 6.97 -5.19
CA LEU A 476 -0.10 7.34 -5.64
C LEU A 476 -0.08 7.84 -7.09
N ARG A 477 -0.95 7.31 -7.96
CA ARG A 477 -1.14 7.83 -9.32
C ARG A 477 -1.79 9.21 -9.34
N ALA A 478 -2.81 9.45 -8.52
CA ALA A 478 -3.43 10.76 -8.41
C ALA A 478 -2.40 11.82 -7.94
N LEU A 479 -1.51 11.47 -7.01
CA LEU A 479 -0.40 12.34 -6.58
C LEU A 479 0.65 12.57 -7.67
N ASP A 480 0.82 11.61 -8.59
CA ASP A 480 1.64 11.79 -9.78
C ASP A 480 0.97 12.70 -10.80
N GLU A 481 -0.33 12.61 -11.03
CA GLU A 481 -1.00 13.48 -12.01
C GLU A 481 -1.06 14.97 -11.59
N ARG A 482 -0.71 15.27 -10.33
CA ARG A 482 -0.78 16.61 -9.74
C ARG A 482 0.58 17.34 -9.73
N ASP A 483 0.55 18.61 -10.12
CA ASP A 483 1.63 19.56 -9.84
C ASP A 483 1.46 20.08 -8.40
N ILE A 484 1.97 19.31 -7.42
CA ILE A 484 1.93 19.71 -6.01
C ILE A 484 2.73 21.00 -5.84
N ARG A 485 2.02 22.14 -5.72
CA ARG A 485 2.60 23.47 -5.54
C ARG A 485 3.00 23.71 -4.09
N SER A 486 3.83 22.82 -3.53
CA SER A 486 4.47 23.06 -2.24
C SER A 486 5.87 23.64 -2.45
N ALA A 487 6.38 24.37 -1.45
CA ALA A 487 7.78 24.78 -1.43
C ALA A 487 8.74 23.58 -1.47
N VAL A 488 8.24 22.36 -1.19
CA VAL A 488 9.05 21.15 -1.08
C VAL A 488 8.33 19.91 -1.63
N ALA A 489 8.82 19.39 -2.75
CA ALA A 489 8.22 18.26 -3.43
C ALA A 489 8.38 16.94 -2.66
N PRO A 490 7.33 16.10 -2.55
CA PRO A 490 7.45 14.76 -1.99
C PRO A 490 8.24 13.84 -2.93
N LEU A 491 9.13 13.03 -2.35
CA LEU A 491 9.87 11.97 -3.04
C LEU A 491 9.31 10.62 -2.63
N PHE A 492 9.02 9.74 -3.59
CA PHE A 492 8.58 8.37 -3.34
C PHE A 492 9.63 7.38 -3.82
N ALA A 493 10.31 6.68 -2.91
CA ALA A 493 11.16 5.55 -3.23
C ALA A 493 10.37 4.27 -2.99
N VAL A 494 10.09 3.52 -4.05
CA VAL A 494 9.19 2.36 -3.98
C VAL A 494 9.89 1.09 -4.45
N THR A 495 9.59 -0.05 -3.83
CA THR A 495 10.04 -1.35 -4.34
C THR A 495 8.88 -2.16 -4.91
N VAL A 496 9.15 -2.92 -5.98
CA VAL A 496 8.16 -3.78 -6.62
C VAL A 496 8.75 -5.16 -6.87
N ASN A 497 8.04 -6.19 -6.41
CA ASN A 497 8.37 -7.58 -6.73
C ASN A 497 7.66 -8.01 -8.01
N GLU A 498 8.42 -8.18 -9.09
CA GLU A 498 7.84 -8.44 -10.41
C GLU A 498 7.05 -9.75 -10.51
N GLU A 499 7.43 -10.76 -9.72
CA GLU A 499 6.79 -12.07 -9.72
C GLU A 499 5.45 -12.06 -8.97
N GLN A 500 5.29 -11.13 -8.02
CA GLN A 500 4.08 -10.98 -7.19
C GLN A 500 3.16 -9.86 -7.68
N ALA A 501 3.70 -8.87 -8.42
CA ALA A 501 2.91 -7.94 -9.20
C ALA A 501 2.28 -8.70 -10.37
N GLY A 502 1.19 -9.40 -10.07
CA GLY A 502 0.47 -10.24 -11.01
C GLY A 502 0.24 -9.51 -12.32
N GLN A 503 0.25 -10.25 -13.44
CA GLN A 503 -0.21 -9.67 -14.69
C GLN A 503 -1.57 -9.01 -14.40
N GLY A 504 -1.71 -7.73 -14.75
CA GLY A 504 -2.94 -6.94 -14.55
C GLY A 504 -3.26 -6.50 -13.13
N SER A 505 -2.33 -6.57 -12.19
CA SER A 505 -2.53 -5.83 -10.96
C SER A 505 -2.36 -4.33 -11.20
N ALA A 506 -2.93 -3.49 -10.33
CA ALA A 506 -2.60 -2.06 -10.29
C ALA A 506 -1.10 -1.83 -10.23
N SER A 507 -0.40 -2.63 -9.42
CA SER A 507 1.03 -2.50 -9.17
C SER A 507 1.84 -2.80 -10.42
N ARG A 508 1.41 -3.78 -11.24
CA ARG A 508 2.04 -4.05 -12.53
C ARG A 508 1.77 -2.94 -13.53
N ALA A 509 0.54 -2.43 -13.59
CA ALA A 509 0.20 -1.30 -14.44
C ALA A 509 0.97 -0.02 -14.02
N PHE A 510 1.14 0.20 -12.72
CA PHE A 510 1.92 1.30 -12.15
C PHE A 510 3.40 1.16 -12.52
N LEU A 511 3.99 -0.02 -12.32
CA LEU A 511 5.35 -0.31 -12.73
C LEU A 511 5.56 -0.10 -14.24
N ASN A 512 4.66 -0.63 -15.08
CA ASN A 512 4.76 -0.49 -16.54
C ASN A 512 4.69 0.99 -16.98
N ASP A 513 3.82 1.78 -16.36
CA ASP A 513 3.70 3.22 -16.63
C ASP A 513 5.00 3.95 -16.25
N MET A 514 5.56 3.65 -15.07
CA MET A 514 6.84 4.20 -14.60
C MET A 514 8.02 3.76 -15.49
N LEU A 515 8.01 2.54 -16.02
CA LEU A 515 9.03 2.04 -16.95
C LEU A 515 8.94 2.71 -18.33
N THR A 516 7.71 3.03 -18.77
CA THR A 516 7.45 3.65 -20.08
C THR A 516 7.77 5.14 -20.06
N ARG A 517 7.46 5.83 -18.96
CA ARG A 517 7.76 7.25 -18.74
C ARG A 517 9.15 7.48 -18.14
N GLY A 518 9.78 6.43 -17.63
CA GLY A 518 11.07 6.47 -16.97
C GLY A 518 12.21 6.65 -17.96
N VAL A 519 13.22 7.40 -17.53
CA VAL A 519 14.46 7.54 -18.29
C VAL A 519 15.52 6.64 -17.65
N VAL A 520 16.12 5.74 -18.44
CA VAL A 520 17.36 5.08 -18.05
C VAL A 520 18.44 6.17 -18.03
N TRP A 521 18.90 6.51 -16.84
CA TRP A 521 19.74 7.69 -16.61
C TRP A 521 20.96 7.73 -17.54
N SER A 522 21.09 8.82 -18.28
CA SER A 522 22.34 9.21 -18.95
C SER A 522 22.69 10.63 -18.50
N ASP A 523 23.95 10.83 -18.14
CA ASP A 523 24.52 11.96 -17.41
C ASP A 523 24.48 13.33 -18.17
N ARG A 524 23.60 13.51 -19.17
CA ARG A 524 23.71 14.59 -20.18
C ARG A 524 22.53 15.55 -20.31
N SER A 525 21.41 15.35 -19.62
CA SER A 525 20.27 16.30 -19.66
C SER A 525 20.18 17.09 -18.36
N GLY A 526 20.25 18.43 -18.42
CA GLY A 526 20.14 19.31 -17.25
C GLY A 526 18.79 19.35 -16.53
N GLU A 527 17.84 18.47 -16.87
CA GLU A 527 16.56 18.34 -16.19
C GLU A 527 16.54 17.11 -15.26
N THR A 528 16.11 17.30 -14.01
CA THR A 528 15.91 16.19 -13.07
C THR A 528 14.78 15.28 -13.56
N PRO A 529 15.01 13.98 -13.81
CA PRO A 529 13.96 13.08 -14.28
C PRO A 529 12.88 12.91 -13.22
N ARG A 530 11.62 12.83 -13.67
CA ARG A 530 10.45 12.60 -12.81
C ARG A 530 10.38 11.17 -12.26
N TYR A 531 10.88 10.22 -13.03
CA TYR A 531 10.91 8.81 -12.69
C TYR A 531 12.30 8.24 -12.95
N VAL A 532 12.86 7.55 -11.96
CA VAL A 532 14.12 6.81 -12.09
C VAL A 532 13.87 5.37 -11.68
N THR A 533 14.19 4.43 -12.56
CA THR A 533 13.92 3.00 -12.35
C THR A 533 15.23 2.22 -12.29
N PHE A 534 15.36 1.32 -11.31
CA PHE A 534 16.51 0.44 -11.12
C PHE A 534 16.07 -1.03 -11.13
N PRO A 535 16.41 -1.80 -12.18
CA PRO A 535 16.20 -3.24 -12.20
C PRO A 535 17.29 -3.94 -11.38
N LEU A 536 16.90 -4.71 -10.36
CA LEU A 536 17.81 -5.55 -9.59
C LEU A 536 17.77 -6.99 -10.07
N THR A 537 18.95 -7.56 -10.30
CA THR A 537 19.15 -8.96 -10.69
C THR A 537 19.89 -9.75 -9.61
N ASP A 538 20.16 -11.04 -9.88
CA ASP A 538 21.04 -11.84 -9.03
C ASP A 538 22.49 -11.29 -9.08
N PHE A 539 23.33 -11.64 -8.09
CA PHE A 539 24.71 -11.14 -8.02
C PHE A 539 25.57 -11.62 -9.20
N THR A 540 26.48 -10.76 -9.62
CA THR A 540 27.64 -11.11 -10.46
C THR A 540 28.68 -11.88 -9.65
N ALA A 541 29.62 -12.54 -10.33
CA ALA A 541 30.70 -13.26 -9.64
C ALA A 541 31.56 -12.33 -8.76
N GLY A 542 31.83 -11.11 -9.23
CA GLY A 542 32.58 -10.11 -8.45
C GLY A 542 31.80 -9.63 -7.22
N GLU A 543 30.47 -9.49 -7.33
CA GLU A 543 29.63 -9.12 -6.19
C GLU A 543 29.57 -10.20 -5.11
N ILE A 544 29.53 -11.48 -5.51
CA ILE A 544 29.64 -12.61 -4.57
C ILE A 544 30.99 -12.59 -3.87
N GLU A 545 32.08 -12.38 -4.61
CA GLU A 545 33.42 -12.34 -4.01
C GLU A 545 33.52 -11.25 -2.95
N TRP A 546 33.04 -10.04 -3.27
CA TRP A 546 32.97 -8.94 -2.32
C TRP A 546 32.09 -9.27 -1.11
N PHE A 547 30.91 -9.82 -1.34
CA PHE A 547 29.98 -10.21 -0.28
C PHE A 547 30.64 -11.20 0.69
N ILE A 548 31.25 -12.27 0.17
CA ILE A 548 31.88 -13.31 0.99
C ILE A 548 33.10 -12.75 1.73
N ASN A 549 33.93 -11.94 1.07
CA ASN A 549 35.10 -11.33 1.71
C ASN A 549 34.72 -10.40 2.88
N ASP A 550 33.56 -9.73 2.82
CA ASP A 550 33.08 -8.84 3.88
C ASP A 550 32.56 -9.59 5.12
N HIS A 551 32.12 -10.84 4.95
CA HIS A 551 31.52 -11.63 6.02
C HIS A 551 32.47 -12.65 6.68
N PHE A 552 33.67 -12.87 6.14
CA PHE A 552 34.64 -13.84 6.69
C PHE A 552 35.82 -13.16 7.38
N ALA A 553 36.29 -13.76 8.48
CA ALA A 553 37.37 -13.22 9.29
C ALA A 553 38.71 -13.24 8.55
N VAL A 554 39.41 -12.10 8.58
CA VAL A 554 40.74 -11.93 8.00
C VAL A 554 41.82 -12.50 8.93
N LYS A 555 41.74 -13.79 9.27
CA LYS A 555 42.77 -14.44 10.08
C LYS A 555 44.06 -14.52 9.22
N HIS A 556 45.09 -13.76 9.60
CA HIS A 556 46.37 -13.54 8.89
C HIS A 556 46.40 -12.47 7.76
N GLY A 557 45.46 -11.53 7.72
CA GLY A 557 45.55 -10.34 6.85
C GLY A 557 45.18 -10.55 5.36
N LYS A 558 44.79 -11.75 4.94
CA LYS A 558 44.33 -12.04 3.56
C LYS A 558 42.80 -12.26 3.49
N PRO A 559 42.10 -11.66 2.51
CA PRO A 559 40.67 -11.93 2.24
C PRO A 559 40.38 -13.41 1.95
N PHE A 560 39.12 -13.83 2.14
CA PHE A 560 38.68 -15.20 1.87
C PHE A 560 39.02 -15.65 0.44
N SER A 561 38.79 -14.80 -0.56
CA SER A 561 39.12 -15.12 -1.96
C SER A 561 40.60 -15.35 -2.22
N MET A 562 41.49 -14.69 -1.46
CA MET A 562 42.94 -14.88 -1.58
C MET A 562 43.43 -16.11 -0.84
N ARG A 563 42.79 -16.45 0.29
CA ARG A 563 43.15 -17.62 1.10
C ARG A 563 42.59 -18.91 0.51
N TYR A 564 41.38 -18.87 -0.03
CA TYR A 564 40.65 -20.00 -0.57
C TYR A 564 40.20 -19.74 -2.03
N PRO A 565 41.15 -19.49 -2.96
CA PRO A 565 40.82 -19.11 -4.33
C PRO A 565 40.05 -20.18 -5.10
N ASN A 566 40.30 -21.46 -4.80
CA ASN A 566 39.58 -22.56 -5.42
C ASN A 566 38.13 -22.64 -4.93
N LEU A 567 37.90 -22.53 -3.62
CA LEU A 567 36.56 -22.51 -3.05
C LEU A 567 35.77 -21.28 -3.50
N MET A 568 36.40 -20.11 -3.62
CA MET A 568 35.74 -18.93 -4.17
C MET A 568 35.32 -19.13 -5.63
N ARG A 569 36.17 -19.79 -6.44
CA ARG A 569 35.84 -20.15 -7.82
C ARG A 569 34.68 -21.13 -7.90
N GLU A 570 34.63 -22.12 -6.99
CA GLU A 570 33.51 -23.06 -6.89
C GLU A 570 32.24 -22.35 -6.41
N LEU A 571 32.29 -21.50 -5.38
CA LEU A 571 31.14 -20.69 -4.91
C LEU A 571 30.55 -19.83 -6.04
N THR A 572 31.40 -19.11 -6.78
CA THR A 572 30.95 -18.21 -7.86
C THR A 572 30.45 -18.93 -9.11
N ARG A 573 30.90 -20.18 -9.33
CA ARG A 573 30.46 -21.03 -10.46
C ARG A 573 29.20 -21.82 -10.11
N ASP A 574 29.20 -22.47 -8.95
CA ASP A 574 28.31 -23.59 -8.65
C ASP A 574 27.11 -23.22 -7.76
N VAL A 575 27.19 -22.12 -7.00
CA VAL A 575 26.12 -21.68 -6.08
C VAL A 575 25.16 -20.70 -6.78
N VAL A 576 23.87 -20.82 -6.48
CA VAL A 576 22.85 -19.87 -6.96
C VAL A 576 23.16 -18.46 -6.45
N LYS A 577 23.29 -17.52 -7.37
CA LYS A 577 23.82 -16.16 -7.13
C LYS A 577 22.82 -15.20 -6.49
N ARG A 578 21.67 -15.69 -6.06
CA ARG A 578 20.64 -14.86 -5.45
C ARG A 578 21.05 -14.51 -4.01
N PRO A 579 21.04 -13.24 -3.59
CA PRO A 579 21.43 -12.81 -2.24
C PRO A 579 20.79 -13.64 -1.12
N LEU A 580 19.46 -13.79 -1.14
CA LEU A 580 18.77 -14.61 -0.13
C LEU A 580 19.22 -16.08 -0.15
N PHE A 581 19.52 -16.64 -1.33
CA PHE A 581 20.03 -18.02 -1.40
C PHE A 581 21.39 -18.13 -0.75
N ILE A 582 22.30 -17.20 -1.05
CA ILE A 582 23.65 -17.16 -0.48
C ILE A 582 23.58 -17.01 1.04
N GLU A 583 22.72 -16.11 1.56
CA GLU A 583 22.52 -15.94 3.00
C GLU A 583 22.06 -17.23 3.67
N GLN A 584 21.05 -17.89 3.08
CA GLN A 584 20.53 -19.15 3.62
C GLN A 584 21.55 -20.29 3.45
N PHE A 585 22.42 -20.23 2.44
CA PHE A 585 23.48 -21.21 2.22
C PHE A 585 24.60 -21.07 3.27
N LEU A 586 25.02 -19.85 3.62
CA LEU A 586 25.98 -19.65 4.71
C LEU A 586 25.40 -20.10 6.06
N ASN A 587 24.11 -19.85 6.30
CA ASN A 587 23.44 -20.40 7.47
C ASN A 587 23.39 -21.94 7.46
N TYR A 588 23.16 -22.57 6.29
CA TYR A 588 23.26 -24.03 6.14
C TYR A 588 24.68 -24.55 6.46
N LEU A 589 25.71 -23.86 6.00
CA LEU A 589 27.11 -24.21 6.32
C LEU A 589 27.37 -24.12 7.83
N SER A 590 26.77 -23.16 8.52
CA SER A 590 26.81 -23.08 9.98
C SER A 590 26.01 -24.21 10.64
N ASP A 591 24.85 -24.61 10.09
CA ASP A 591 24.03 -25.71 10.61
C ASP A 591 24.73 -27.09 10.51
N ILE A 592 25.76 -27.24 9.66
CA ILE A 592 26.59 -28.47 9.52
C ILE A 592 28.00 -28.34 10.12
N ASP A 593 28.23 -27.28 10.90
CA ASP A 593 29.52 -26.94 11.51
C ASP A 593 30.69 -26.79 10.49
N ALA A 594 30.41 -26.44 9.23
CA ALA A 594 31.48 -26.16 8.26
C ALA A 594 32.13 -24.80 8.52
N ILE A 595 31.34 -23.85 9.03
CA ILE A 595 31.77 -22.51 9.43
C ILE A 595 31.18 -22.18 10.80
N GLU A 596 31.85 -21.29 11.53
CA GLU A 596 31.39 -20.76 12.81
C GLU A 596 31.35 -19.25 12.78
N TRP A 597 30.39 -18.69 13.52
CA TRP A 597 30.32 -17.26 13.79
C TRP A 597 31.16 -16.92 15.01
N ASP A 598 32.15 -16.05 14.82
CA ASP A 598 32.87 -15.46 15.91
C ASP A 598 31.98 -14.39 16.59
N GLY A 599 31.55 -14.69 17.82
CA GLY A 599 30.69 -13.80 18.61
C GLY A 599 31.33 -12.47 19.02
N GLU A 600 32.66 -12.33 18.95
CA GLU A 600 33.34 -11.06 19.24
C GLU A 600 33.50 -10.20 18.01
N THR A 601 33.84 -10.79 16.86
CA THR A 601 34.10 -10.04 15.62
C THR A 601 32.88 -9.91 14.71
N GLY A 602 31.89 -10.80 14.85
CA GLY A 602 30.76 -10.95 13.95
C GLY A 602 31.15 -11.36 12.54
N LEU A 603 32.31 -12.00 12.38
CA LEU A 603 32.78 -12.54 11.12
C LEU A 603 32.75 -14.07 11.18
N MET A 604 32.66 -14.71 10.02
CA MET A 604 32.66 -16.15 9.90
C MET A 604 34.09 -16.70 9.79
N THR A 605 34.34 -17.81 10.47
CA THR A 605 35.58 -18.59 10.33
C THR A 605 35.27 -19.96 9.76
N VAL A 606 36.12 -20.43 8.84
CA VAL A 606 36.05 -21.80 8.33
C VAL A 606 36.53 -22.75 9.42
N LEU A 607 35.67 -23.66 9.86
CA LEU A 607 36.02 -24.73 10.81
C LEU A 607 36.58 -25.96 10.08
N HIS A 608 35.89 -26.39 9.03
CA HIS A 608 36.21 -27.61 8.29
C HIS A 608 36.16 -27.36 6.78
N GLU A 609 37.32 -27.23 6.15
CA GLU A 609 37.44 -26.97 4.71
C GLU A 609 36.83 -28.07 3.85
N GLU A 610 37.00 -29.35 4.24
CA GLU A 610 36.43 -30.50 3.54
C GLU A 610 34.89 -30.48 3.53
N ARG A 611 34.26 -30.17 4.67
CA ARG A 611 32.78 -30.06 4.77
C ARG A 611 32.26 -28.88 3.96
N LEU A 612 32.99 -27.77 3.97
CA LEU A 612 32.67 -26.59 3.16
C LEU A 612 32.73 -26.95 1.67
N GLN A 613 33.78 -27.61 1.23
CA GLN A 613 33.95 -28.05 -0.16
C GLN A 613 32.86 -29.05 -0.57
N GLU A 614 32.59 -30.05 0.25
CA GLU A 614 31.53 -31.04 0.00
C GLU A 614 30.15 -30.37 -0.10
N ALA A 615 29.86 -29.40 0.78
CA ALA A 615 28.61 -28.66 0.74
C ALA A 615 28.47 -27.80 -0.52
N ILE A 616 29.55 -27.14 -0.98
CA ILE A 616 29.57 -26.37 -2.22
C ILE A 616 29.35 -27.29 -3.42
N GLN A 617 30.07 -28.42 -3.48
CA GLN A 617 29.92 -29.41 -4.55
C GLN A 617 28.49 -29.97 -4.60
N ARG A 618 27.89 -30.28 -3.44
CA ARG A 618 26.50 -30.75 -3.35
C ARG A 618 25.45 -29.66 -3.57
N ALA A 619 25.84 -28.39 -3.57
CA ALA A 619 24.97 -27.24 -3.80
C ALA A 619 24.81 -26.86 -5.28
N TYR A 620 25.14 -27.80 -6.20
CA TYR A 620 25.08 -27.68 -7.66
C TYR A 620 24.05 -26.68 -8.21
N ILE A 621 24.46 -25.99 -9.28
CA ILE A 621 23.62 -25.19 -10.19
C ILE A 621 22.32 -25.95 -10.47
N GLY A 622 21.20 -25.41 -9.97
CA GLY A 622 19.88 -26.05 -10.06
C GLY A 622 19.23 -26.36 -8.71
N THR A 623 19.97 -26.27 -7.61
CA THR A 623 19.39 -26.36 -6.26
C THR A 623 18.46 -25.16 -6.02
N SER A 624 17.17 -25.40 -5.82
CA SER A 624 16.21 -24.33 -5.50
C SER A 624 16.37 -23.87 -4.04
N LEU A 625 15.91 -22.65 -3.73
CA LEU A 625 15.87 -22.17 -2.34
C LEU A 625 15.05 -23.14 -1.45
N GLU A 626 13.96 -23.68 -1.97
CA GLU A 626 13.12 -24.65 -1.24
C GLU A 626 13.88 -25.94 -0.89
N GLN A 627 14.71 -26.45 -1.81
CA GLN A 627 15.54 -27.62 -1.55
C GLN A 627 16.59 -27.33 -0.47
N LEU A 628 17.22 -26.15 -0.50
CA LEU A 628 18.15 -25.70 0.52
C LEU A 628 17.46 -25.58 1.89
N LEU A 629 16.32 -24.89 1.95
CA LEU A 629 15.55 -24.72 3.19
C LEU A 629 15.05 -26.06 3.74
N THR A 630 14.71 -27.03 2.87
CA THR A 630 14.35 -28.40 3.29
C THR A 630 15.51 -29.11 3.98
N LYS A 631 16.72 -29.02 3.41
CA LYS A 631 17.93 -29.58 4.02
C LYS A 631 18.20 -28.93 5.39
N ARG A 632 18.15 -27.59 5.44
CA ARG A 632 18.33 -26.82 6.69
C ARG A 632 17.32 -27.23 7.75
N TRP A 633 16.04 -27.20 7.41
CA TRP A 633 14.96 -27.56 8.34
C TRP A 633 15.11 -28.99 8.85
N THR A 634 15.53 -29.94 8.01
CA THR A 634 15.77 -31.33 8.44
C THR A 634 16.83 -31.41 9.53
N LEU A 635 17.94 -30.67 9.40
CA LEU A 635 19.01 -30.60 10.41
C LEU A 635 18.53 -29.91 11.69
N ILE A 636 17.92 -28.72 11.55
CA ILE A 636 17.46 -27.90 12.67
C ILE A 636 16.38 -28.65 13.47
N SER A 637 15.38 -29.21 12.78
CA SER A 637 14.24 -29.86 13.42
C SER A 637 14.59 -31.20 14.08
N ALA A 638 15.68 -31.86 13.68
CA ALA A 638 16.20 -33.05 14.34
C ALA A 638 16.67 -32.77 15.77
N GLY A 639 17.22 -31.58 16.03
CA GLY A 639 17.63 -31.13 17.36
C GLY A 639 16.51 -30.51 18.21
N MET A 640 15.34 -30.22 17.62
CA MET A 640 14.24 -29.56 18.31
C MET A 640 13.34 -30.53 19.08
N LYS A 641 12.99 -30.14 20.31
CA LYS A 641 11.96 -30.82 21.11
C LYS A 641 10.60 -30.73 20.39
N PRO A 642 9.66 -31.68 20.61
CA PRO A 642 8.33 -31.63 20.00
C PRO A 642 7.57 -30.31 20.25
N GLY A 643 7.72 -29.72 21.44
CA GLY A 643 7.11 -28.43 21.78
C GLY A 643 7.68 -27.24 20.99
N GLU A 644 8.98 -27.24 20.70
CA GLU A 644 9.65 -26.20 19.90
C GLU A 644 9.21 -26.26 18.44
N ARG A 645 9.11 -27.48 17.87
CA ARG A 645 8.57 -27.68 16.52
C ARG A 645 7.13 -27.20 16.41
N ALA A 646 6.29 -27.52 17.41
CA ALA A 646 4.91 -27.06 17.45
C ALA A 646 4.81 -25.51 17.54
N ASN A 647 5.70 -24.87 18.29
CA ASN A 647 5.77 -23.41 18.38
C ASN A 647 6.20 -22.76 17.06
N PHE A 648 7.15 -23.35 16.35
CA PHE A 648 7.56 -22.82 15.04
C PHE A 648 6.46 -23.01 13.97
N ARG A 649 5.71 -24.11 14.02
CA ARG A 649 4.51 -24.29 13.17
C ARG A 649 3.43 -23.26 13.45
N LEU A 650 3.20 -22.94 14.73
CA LEU A 650 2.27 -21.89 15.13
C LEU A 650 2.72 -20.53 14.55
N PHE A 651 4.00 -20.24 14.65
CA PHE A 651 4.59 -19.05 14.04
C PHE A 651 4.42 -19.01 12.51
N ALA A 652 4.60 -20.14 11.82
CA ALA A 652 4.34 -20.24 10.38
C ALA A 652 2.88 -19.96 9.99
N LEU A 653 1.92 -20.39 10.81
CA LEU A 653 0.49 -20.12 10.58
C LEU A 653 0.15 -18.64 10.80
N LEU A 654 0.71 -18.03 11.84
CA LEU A 654 0.47 -16.63 12.19
C LEU A 654 1.21 -15.65 11.25
N GLY A 655 2.35 -16.06 10.70
CA GLY A 655 3.20 -15.25 9.81
C GLY A 655 4.05 -14.21 10.55
N SER A 656 3.44 -13.49 11.49
CA SER A 656 4.10 -12.56 12.41
C SER A 656 3.41 -12.58 13.76
N ILE A 657 4.12 -12.26 14.84
CA ILE A 657 3.58 -12.22 16.20
C ILE A 657 4.12 -11.00 16.92
N ASP A 658 3.27 -10.17 17.52
CA ASP A 658 3.74 -9.10 18.41
C ASP A 658 4.49 -9.71 19.60
N LEU A 659 5.61 -9.10 20.00
CA LEU A 659 6.44 -9.64 21.07
C LEU A 659 5.68 -9.78 22.39
N ASP A 660 4.72 -8.89 22.64
CA ASP A 660 3.84 -8.94 23.80
C ASP A 660 2.91 -10.17 23.78
N HIS A 661 2.52 -10.61 22.59
CA HIS A 661 1.65 -11.78 22.36
C HIS A 661 2.42 -13.12 22.36
N LEU A 662 3.76 -13.12 22.35
CA LEU A 662 4.54 -14.37 22.36
C LEU A 662 4.22 -15.25 23.58
N ARG A 663 4.05 -14.63 24.74
CA ARG A 663 3.71 -15.33 25.99
C ARG A 663 2.31 -15.93 25.93
N ASP A 664 1.36 -15.21 25.32
CA ASP A 664 -0.03 -15.67 25.17
C ASP A 664 -0.12 -16.92 24.29
N PHE A 665 0.71 -16.98 23.24
CA PHE A 665 0.86 -18.16 22.39
C PHE A 665 1.74 -19.26 23.00
N GLY A 666 2.40 -19.02 24.14
CA GLY A 666 3.25 -20.00 24.82
C GLY A 666 4.61 -20.22 24.14
N ILE A 667 5.17 -19.18 23.51
CA ILE A 667 6.49 -19.19 22.88
C ILE A 667 7.52 -18.57 23.84
N PRO A 668 8.48 -19.33 24.38
CA PRO A 668 9.51 -18.81 25.26
C PRO A 668 10.48 -17.85 24.53
N SER A 669 10.96 -16.82 25.22
CA SER A 669 11.92 -15.84 24.67
C SER A 669 13.22 -16.46 24.14
N GLY A 670 13.66 -17.59 24.71
CA GLY A 670 14.84 -18.31 24.22
C GLY A 670 14.65 -18.91 22.82
N GLN A 671 13.44 -19.38 22.48
CA GLN A 671 13.15 -19.91 21.13
C GLN A 671 13.15 -18.81 20.09
N LYS A 672 12.61 -17.63 20.45
CA LYS A 672 12.70 -16.42 19.60
C LYS A 672 14.15 -16.13 19.23
N THR A 673 15.04 -16.11 20.21
CA THR A 673 16.47 -15.85 19.98
C THR A 673 17.09 -16.92 19.08
N ASP A 674 16.83 -18.21 19.31
CA ASP A 674 17.34 -19.30 18.45
C ASP A 674 16.88 -19.15 16.99
N TRP A 675 15.60 -18.85 16.74
CA TRP A 675 15.08 -18.67 15.37
C TRP A 675 15.71 -17.48 14.65
N VAL A 676 15.98 -16.39 15.37
CA VAL A 676 16.68 -15.21 14.82
C VAL A 676 18.14 -15.53 14.53
N LEU A 677 18.84 -16.19 15.45
CA LEU A 677 20.26 -16.55 15.29
C LEU A 677 20.49 -17.55 14.15
N ARG A 678 19.48 -18.36 13.81
CA ARG A 678 19.49 -19.29 12.67
C ARG A 678 19.06 -18.66 11.35
N GLY A 679 18.72 -17.37 11.33
CA GLY A 679 18.26 -16.67 10.13
C GLY A 679 16.91 -17.17 9.60
N LEU A 680 16.04 -17.69 10.48
CA LEU A 680 14.68 -18.11 10.14
C LEU A 680 13.65 -17.00 10.41
N ALA A 681 13.89 -16.21 11.46
CA ALA A 681 13.05 -15.12 11.90
C ALA A 681 13.86 -13.82 12.05
N ARG A 682 13.16 -12.69 12.14
CA ARG A 682 13.72 -11.39 12.50
C ARG A 682 12.79 -10.69 13.48
N VAL A 683 13.33 -9.71 14.20
CA VAL A 683 12.57 -8.88 15.14
C VAL A 683 12.64 -7.44 14.65
N ASP A 684 11.49 -6.92 14.22
CA ASP A 684 11.32 -5.56 13.73
C ASP A 684 10.13 -4.92 14.47
N ASP A 685 10.27 -3.68 14.94
CA ASP A 685 9.20 -2.87 15.55
C ASP A 685 8.33 -3.58 16.60
N GLY A 686 8.96 -4.39 17.46
CA GLY A 686 8.25 -5.11 18.51
C GLY A 686 7.43 -6.30 17.99
N ARG A 687 7.70 -6.78 16.78
CA ARG A 687 7.11 -7.97 16.19
C ARG A 687 8.19 -8.98 15.83
N LEU A 688 7.87 -10.26 15.99
CA LEU A 688 8.62 -11.38 15.44
C LEU A 688 8.00 -11.73 14.08
N SER A 689 8.77 -11.66 13.01
CA SER A 689 8.35 -12.01 11.65
C SER A 689 9.35 -12.96 11.01
N PHE A 690 8.97 -13.63 9.92
CA PHE A 690 9.94 -14.40 9.15
C PHE A 690 11.03 -13.48 8.62
N TYR A 691 12.26 -13.99 8.55
CA TYR A 691 13.40 -13.22 8.04
C TYR A 691 13.14 -12.67 6.62
N HIS A 692 12.43 -13.44 5.79
CA HIS A 692 12.01 -13.05 4.45
C HIS A 692 10.66 -13.71 4.07
N GLY A 693 9.85 -13.05 3.23
CA GLY A 693 8.53 -13.57 2.79
C GLY A 693 8.59 -14.93 2.09
N GLN A 694 9.67 -15.23 1.36
CA GLN A 694 9.90 -16.57 0.79
C GLN A 694 10.09 -17.67 1.84
N LEU A 695 10.71 -17.35 2.99
CA LEU A 695 10.82 -18.32 4.10
C LEU A 695 9.44 -18.57 4.71
N ARG A 696 8.65 -17.51 4.93
CA ARG A 696 7.25 -17.62 5.36
C ARG A 696 6.47 -18.56 4.45
N ARG A 697 6.52 -18.31 3.13
CA ARG A 697 5.85 -19.13 2.13
C ARG A 697 6.32 -20.59 2.16
N PHE A 698 7.63 -20.81 2.18
CA PHE A 698 8.22 -22.14 2.27
C PHE A 698 7.71 -22.90 3.50
N PHE A 699 7.77 -22.30 4.69
CA PHE A 699 7.34 -22.97 5.92
C PHE A 699 5.82 -23.17 5.99
N PHE A 700 5.04 -22.22 5.47
CA PHE A 700 3.60 -22.36 5.34
C PHE A 700 3.22 -23.54 4.43
N ASP A 701 3.92 -23.69 3.30
CA ASP A 701 3.73 -24.79 2.36
C ASP A 701 4.27 -26.12 2.91
N LEU A 702 5.44 -26.11 3.56
CA LEU A 702 6.09 -27.28 4.15
C LEU A 702 5.23 -27.94 5.21
N PHE A 703 4.64 -27.16 6.12
CA PHE A 703 3.77 -27.70 7.16
C PHE A 703 2.41 -28.15 6.64
N GLN A 704 2.17 -27.97 5.34
CA GLN A 704 1.01 -28.45 4.62
C GLN A 704 -0.21 -28.42 5.54
N PHE A 705 -0.68 -27.23 5.92
CA PHE A 705 -1.93 -27.04 6.67
C PHE A 705 -3.18 -27.61 5.92
N SER A 706 -2.96 -28.49 4.94
CA SER A 706 -3.79 -29.49 4.32
C SER A 706 -4.21 -30.64 5.27
N GLU A 707 -4.97 -31.58 4.73
CA GLU A 707 -5.65 -32.65 5.50
C GLU A 707 -4.80 -33.88 5.79
N SER A 708 -3.56 -33.95 5.30
CA SER A 708 -2.69 -35.12 5.51
C SER A 708 -2.08 -35.20 6.93
N ASP A 709 -1.93 -34.06 7.63
CA ASP A 709 -1.21 -33.97 8.93
C ASP A 709 -2.13 -33.61 10.13
N ILE A 710 -3.25 -34.33 10.24
CA ILE A 710 -4.43 -33.94 11.06
C ILE A 710 -4.10 -33.72 12.56
N LYS A 711 -3.29 -34.57 13.19
CA LYS A 711 -3.13 -34.54 14.66
C LYS A 711 -2.29 -33.36 15.16
N GLU A 712 -1.17 -33.07 14.50
CA GLU A 712 -0.30 -31.95 14.89
C GLU A 712 -0.92 -30.61 14.48
N ASN A 713 -1.54 -30.54 13.29
CA ASN A 713 -2.26 -29.34 12.84
C ASN A 713 -3.46 -29.03 13.75
N ALA A 714 -4.24 -30.04 14.17
CA ALA A 714 -5.34 -29.83 15.11
C ALA A 714 -4.89 -29.34 16.49
N THR A 715 -3.67 -29.67 16.91
CA THR A 715 -3.10 -29.16 18.17
C THR A 715 -2.69 -27.69 18.02
N CYS A 716 -2.03 -27.34 16.91
CA CYS A 716 -1.70 -25.96 16.56
C CYS A 716 -2.97 -25.09 16.46
N PHE A 717 -3.97 -25.54 15.70
CA PHE A 717 -5.24 -24.82 15.54
C PHE A 717 -5.98 -24.61 16.87
N ARG A 718 -6.01 -25.65 17.73
CA ARG A 718 -6.64 -25.50 19.07
C ARG A 718 -5.93 -24.46 19.92
N ARG A 719 -4.59 -24.38 19.84
CA ARG A 719 -3.83 -23.34 20.53
C ARG A 719 -4.16 -21.95 20.00
N VAL A 720 -4.19 -21.74 18.69
CA VAL A 720 -4.57 -20.45 18.09
C VAL A 720 -5.95 -20.02 18.58
N VAL A 721 -6.96 -20.87 18.45
CA VAL A 721 -8.34 -20.53 18.82
C VAL A 721 -8.43 -20.24 20.32
N THR A 722 -7.95 -21.16 21.17
CA THR A 722 -8.07 -21.02 22.64
C THR A 722 -7.32 -19.81 23.17
N ARG A 723 -6.11 -19.54 22.66
CA ARG A 723 -5.30 -18.41 23.13
C ARG A 723 -5.82 -17.08 22.58
N SER A 724 -6.29 -17.05 21.34
CA SER A 724 -6.87 -15.83 20.77
C SER A 724 -8.19 -15.47 21.47
N ASP A 725 -9.04 -16.46 21.78
CA ASP A 725 -10.27 -16.23 22.54
C ASP A 725 -9.95 -15.76 23.97
N ALA A 726 -8.99 -16.38 24.65
CA ALA A 726 -8.62 -16.02 26.02
C ALA A 726 -7.97 -14.63 26.15
N ALA A 727 -7.18 -14.22 25.15
CA ALA A 727 -6.44 -12.96 25.15
C ALA A 727 -7.10 -11.85 24.30
N GLY A 728 -8.28 -12.09 23.69
CA GLY A 728 -8.96 -11.12 22.84
C GLY A 728 -8.25 -10.82 21.51
N LEU A 729 -7.43 -11.73 21.00
CA LEU A 729 -6.53 -11.48 19.85
C LEU A 729 -7.16 -11.76 18.49
N THR A 730 -8.46 -12.05 18.42
CA THR A 730 -9.15 -12.38 17.15
C THR A 730 -9.04 -11.27 16.11
N ALA A 731 -9.09 -9.99 16.53
CA ALA A 731 -8.94 -8.85 15.63
C ALA A 731 -7.48 -8.66 15.13
N HIS A 732 -6.50 -9.10 15.93
CA HIS A 732 -5.08 -9.03 15.58
C HIS A 732 -4.68 -10.10 14.56
N TYR A 733 -5.25 -11.31 14.67
CA TYR A 733 -4.93 -12.45 13.81
C TYR A 733 -6.17 -13.13 13.18
N PRO A 734 -7.08 -12.39 12.49
CA PRO A 734 -8.38 -12.92 12.06
C PRO A 734 -8.23 -14.06 11.05
N LEU A 735 -7.31 -13.91 10.10
CA LEU A 735 -7.03 -14.91 9.08
C LEU A 735 -6.58 -16.26 9.69
N ALA A 736 -5.61 -16.22 10.60
CA ALA A 736 -5.12 -17.41 11.29
C ALA A 736 -6.19 -18.01 12.22
N TYR A 737 -6.92 -17.17 12.95
CA TYR A 737 -7.98 -17.58 13.86
C TYR A 737 -9.10 -18.33 13.14
N PHE A 738 -9.69 -17.74 12.11
CA PHE A 738 -10.79 -18.38 11.39
C PHE A 738 -10.33 -19.55 10.53
N THR A 739 -9.10 -19.53 10.00
CA THR A 739 -8.50 -20.70 9.35
C THR A 739 -8.39 -21.86 10.33
N ALA A 740 -7.87 -21.61 11.53
CA ALA A 740 -7.75 -22.61 12.59
C ALA A 740 -9.14 -23.13 13.02
N LYS A 741 -10.08 -22.22 13.26
CA LYS A 741 -11.44 -22.56 13.70
C LYS A 741 -12.17 -23.40 12.66
N ALA A 742 -12.16 -22.98 11.39
CA ALA A 742 -12.75 -23.70 10.26
C ALA A 742 -12.08 -25.05 9.97
N SER A 743 -10.81 -25.22 10.36
CA SER A 743 -10.08 -26.48 10.22
C SER A 743 -10.36 -27.47 11.34
N LEU A 744 -10.80 -27.01 12.51
CA LEU A 744 -11.16 -27.87 13.65
C LEU A 744 -12.60 -28.35 13.58
N LYS A 745 -13.51 -27.45 13.22
CA LYS A 745 -14.96 -27.73 13.14
C LYS A 745 -15.63 -26.76 12.17
N PRO A 746 -16.82 -27.10 11.65
CA PRO A 746 -17.63 -26.14 10.92
C PRO A 746 -17.83 -24.85 11.73
N LEU A 747 -17.65 -23.71 11.08
CA LEU A 747 -17.82 -22.39 11.69
C LEU A 747 -19.26 -22.20 12.20
N ALA A 748 -19.41 -21.64 13.40
CA ALA A 748 -20.73 -21.31 13.94
C ALA A 748 -21.36 -20.14 13.17
N LEU A 749 -22.68 -19.94 13.32
CA LEU A 749 -23.39 -18.84 12.65
C LEU A 749 -22.76 -17.47 12.93
N ASN A 750 -22.46 -17.17 14.20
CA ASN A 750 -21.85 -15.89 14.58
C ASN A 750 -20.46 -15.72 13.93
N ASP A 751 -19.66 -16.78 13.83
CA ASP A 751 -18.35 -16.74 13.18
C ASP A 751 -18.47 -16.47 11.69
N ARG A 752 -19.47 -17.08 11.02
CA ARG A 752 -19.74 -16.87 9.59
C ARG A 752 -20.14 -15.43 9.30
N ARG A 753 -20.92 -14.81 10.20
CA ARG A 753 -21.29 -13.38 10.14
C ARG A 753 -20.08 -12.45 10.35
N SER A 754 -19.18 -12.79 11.27
CA SER A 754 -18.00 -11.95 11.57
C SER A 754 -16.84 -12.14 10.59
N VAL A 755 -16.75 -13.29 9.92
CA VAL A 755 -15.66 -13.64 8.99
C VAL A 755 -15.57 -12.63 7.85
N VAL A 756 -16.68 -12.35 7.17
CA VAL A 756 -16.64 -11.51 5.96
C VAL A 756 -16.16 -10.10 6.32
N PRO A 757 -16.75 -9.37 7.29
CA PRO A 757 -16.26 -8.04 7.66
C PRO A 757 -14.79 -8.03 8.11
N GLN A 758 -14.36 -9.03 8.88
CA GLN A 758 -13.01 -9.06 9.45
C GLN A 758 -11.91 -9.39 8.43
N VAL A 759 -12.24 -10.13 7.36
CA VAL A 759 -11.27 -10.59 6.34
C VAL A 759 -11.48 -9.90 4.98
N ARG A 760 -12.55 -9.14 4.78
CA ARG A 760 -12.84 -8.40 3.53
C ARG A 760 -11.70 -7.46 3.14
N ASN A 761 -10.92 -6.99 4.10
CA ASN A 761 -9.83 -6.05 3.89
C ASN A 761 -8.44 -6.72 3.91
N ASP A 762 -8.32 -8.03 4.09
CA ASP A 762 -7.00 -8.66 4.02
C ASP A 762 -6.54 -8.72 2.54
N GLY A 763 -5.34 -8.21 2.27
CA GLY A 763 -4.73 -8.25 0.93
C GLY A 763 -4.46 -9.68 0.45
N PRO A 764 -4.02 -9.85 -0.81
CA PRO A 764 -3.71 -11.17 -1.36
C PRO A 764 -2.49 -11.79 -0.65
N ASP A 765 -2.75 -12.49 0.47
CA ASP A 765 -1.77 -13.27 1.24
C ASP A 765 -1.88 -14.76 0.86
N HIS A 766 -0.77 -15.51 0.87
CA HIS A 766 -0.78 -16.97 0.79
C HIS A 766 -1.70 -17.62 1.83
N GLY A 767 -1.85 -17.01 3.01
CA GLY A 767 -2.82 -17.41 4.03
C GLY A 767 -4.28 -17.26 3.57
N LEU A 768 -4.58 -16.27 2.72
CA LEU A 768 -5.93 -15.98 2.21
C LEU A 768 -6.46 -17.14 1.36
N ALA A 769 -5.63 -17.73 0.50
CA ALA A 769 -6.04 -18.86 -0.32
C ALA A 769 -6.46 -20.09 0.51
N LEU A 770 -5.66 -20.41 1.54
CA LEU A 770 -5.98 -21.50 2.46
C LEU A 770 -7.25 -21.19 3.24
N PHE A 771 -7.35 -19.99 3.80
CA PHE A 771 -8.52 -19.50 4.51
C PHE A 771 -9.79 -19.61 3.66
N LEU A 772 -9.82 -19.03 2.45
CA LEU A 772 -10.98 -19.03 1.56
C LEU A 772 -11.42 -20.46 1.25
N ARG A 773 -10.46 -21.35 0.96
CA ARG A 773 -10.75 -22.77 0.70
C ARG A 773 -11.33 -23.48 1.93
N ARG A 774 -10.81 -23.21 3.13
CA ARG A 774 -11.27 -23.81 4.39
C ARG A 774 -12.64 -23.29 4.79
N VAL A 775 -12.87 -21.98 4.70
CA VAL A 775 -14.19 -21.37 4.94
C VAL A 775 -15.21 -21.88 3.93
N PHE A 776 -14.86 -21.95 2.64
CA PHE A 776 -15.74 -22.54 1.63
C PHE A 776 -16.11 -23.98 1.99
N LYS A 777 -15.13 -24.84 2.29
CA LYS A 777 -15.38 -26.25 2.67
C LYS A 777 -16.20 -26.38 3.97
N SER A 778 -15.89 -25.56 4.97
CA SER A 778 -16.61 -25.51 6.25
C SER A 778 -18.07 -25.09 6.05
N THR A 779 -18.31 -24.04 5.27
CA THR A 779 -19.67 -23.54 4.97
C THR A 779 -20.46 -24.57 4.20
N LEU A 780 -19.83 -25.25 3.23
CA LEU A 780 -20.42 -26.34 2.48
C LEU A 780 -20.79 -27.54 3.37
N ALA A 781 -19.95 -27.86 4.37
CA ALA A 781 -20.23 -28.91 5.34
C ALA A 781 -21.35 -28.51 6.33
N ALA A 782 -21.40 -27.26 6.77
CA ALA A 782 -22.45 -26.75 7.63
C ALA A 782 -23.83 -26.82 6.94
N LEU A 783 -23.89 -26.46 5.66
CA LEU A 783 -25.09 -26.61 4.82
C LEU A 783 -25.57 -28.07 4.70
N GLN A 784 -24.69 -29.06 4.87
CA GLN A 784 -25.08 -30.48 4.85
C GLN A 784 -25.67 -30.95 6.17
N ALA A 785 -25.31 -30.29 7.28
CA ALA A 785 -25.63 -30.74 8.63
C ALA A 785 -26.83 -30.00 9.25
N GLY A 786 -27.33 -28.92 8.64
CA GLY A 786 -28.37 -28.06 9.22
C GLY A 786 -29.20 -27.29 8.20
N PRO A 787 -30.13 -26.44 8.67
CA PRO A 787 -30.98 -25.62 7.81
C PRO A 787 -30.17 -24.59 7.01
N ILE A 788 -30.65 -24.28 5.81
CA ILE A 788 -29.99 -23.35 4.89
C ILE A 788 -30.25 -21.92 5.35
N LEU A 789 -29.19 -21.18 5.67
CA LEU A 789 -29.27 -19.77 6.01
C LEU A 789 -28.79 -18.93 4.81
N GLY A 790 -29.48 -17.84 4.48
CA GLY A 790 -29.09 -16.98 3.35
C GLY A 790 -27.62 -16.52 3.41
N GLU A 791 -27.12 -16.28 4.61
CA GLU A 791 -25.74 -15.91 4.89
C GLU A 791 -24.72 -16.98 4.48
N ASP A 792 -25.07 -18.27 4.52
CA ASP A 792 -24.18 -19.35 4.08
C ASP A 792 -23.97 -19.31 2.56
N ILE A 793 -25.02 -18.95 1.82
CA ILE A 793 -24.95 -18.81 0.36
C ILE A 793 -24.16 -17.55 -0.01
N ASP A 794 -24.38 -16.45 0.71
CA ASP A 794 -23.58 -15.24 0.53
C ASP A 794 -22.11 -15.48 0.83
N LEU A 795 -21.78 -16.25 1.88
CA LEU A 795 -20.41 -16.62 2.23
C LEU A 795 -19.78 -17.57 1.20
N LEU A 796 -20.53 -18.55 0.68
CA LEU A 796 -20.06 -19.41 -0.42
C LEU A 796 -19.80 -18.60 -1.70
N ARG A 797 -20.70 -17.69 -2.05
CA ARG A 797 -20.54 -16.80 -3.21
C ARG A 797 -19.31 -15.91 -3.02
N TRP A 798 -19.21 -15.26 -1.87
CA TRP A 798 -18.09 -14.38 -1.54
C TRP A 798 -16.75 -15.12 -1.57
N THR A 799 -16.65 -16.30 -0.96
CA THR A 799 -15.41 -17.10 -0.95
C THR A 799 -15.02 -17.60 -2.34
N ALA A 800 -15.99 -18.03 -3.16
CA ALA A 800 -15.73 -18.46 -4.54
C ALA A 800 -15.32 -17.28 -5.44
N GLU A 801 -15.97 -16.12 -5.29
CA GLU A 801 -15.63 -14.89 -6.00
C GLU A 801 -14.24 -14.37 -5.62
N ARG A 802 -13.93 -14.26 -4.32
CA ARG A 802 -12.60 -13.91 -3.82
C ARG A 802 -11.54 -14.89 -4.30
N THR A 803 -11.80 -16.20 -4.25
CA THR A 803 -10.85 -17.19 -4.77
C THR A 803 -10.61 -17.02 -6.27
N ARG A 804 -11.65 -16.66 -7.05
CA ARG A 804 -11.52 -16.38 -8.48
C ARG A 804 -10.63 -15.17 -8.75
N HIS A 805 -10.80 -14.08 -7.99
CA HIS A 805 -10.10 -12.81 -8.20
C HIS A 805 -8.69 -12.77 -7.58
N ASP A 806 -8.54 -13.26 -6.35
CA ASP A 806 -7.35 -13.04 -5.53
C ASP A 806 -6.41 -14.25 -5.50
N VAL A 807 -6.90 -15.44 -5.89
CA VAL A 807 -6.11 -16.68 -5.84
C VAL A 807 -5.87 -17.23 -7.24
N ARG A 808 -6.91 -17.74 -7.90
CA ARG A 808 -6.84 -18.29 -9.26
C ARG A 808 -8.23 -18.52 -9.83
N TYR A 809 -8.45 -18.04 -11.06
CA TYR A 809 -9.71 -18.19 -11.81
C TYR A 809 -10.25 -19.63 -11.79
N ASP A 810 -9.43 -20.60 -12.19
CA ASP A 810 -9.85 -22.01 -12.31
C ASP A 810 -10.27 -22.62 -10.96
N VAL A 811 -9.64 -22.19 -9.86
CA VAL A 811 -9.93 -22.68 -8.50
C VAL A 811 -11.26 -22.10 -8.01
N GLY A 812 -11.51 -20.81 -8.25
CA GLY A 812 -12.79 -20.17 -7.95
C GLY A 812 -13.95 -20.80 -8.72
N ILE A 813 -13.77 -21.08 -10.02
CA ILE A 813 -14.76 -21.79 -10.83
C ILE A 813 -15.02 -23.21 -10.27
N ALA A 814 -13.98 -23.96 -9.92
CA ALA A 814 -14.15 -25.28 -9.33
C ALA A 814 -14.88 -25.25 -7.96
N GLN A 815 -14.73 -24.17 -7.19
CA GLN A 815 -15.53 -23.93 -5.98
C GLN A 815 -16.98 -23.64 -6.33
N TYR A 816 -17.25 -22.75 -7.29
CA TYR A 816 -18.60 -22.51 -7.80
C TYR A 816 -19.29 -23.80 -8.26
N ASP A 817 -18.59 -24.68 -8.99
CA ASP A 817 -19.17 -25.96 -9.42
C ASP A 817 -19.53 -26.86 -8.24
N LYS A 818 -18.61 -27.03 -7.29
CA LYS A 818 -18.87 -27.81 -6.07
C LYS A 818 -20.01 -27.22 -5.24
N GLY A 819 -20.09 -25.90 -5.13
CA GLY A 819 -21.17 -25.21 -4.44
C GLY A 819 -22.52 -25.48 -5.11
N ARG A 820 -22.59 -25.37 -6.44
CA ARG A 820 -23.79 -25.64 -7.23
C ARG A 820 -24.24 -27.09 -7.10
N GLU A 821 -23.34 -28.05 -7.32
CA GLU A 821 -23.65 -29.49 -7.21
C GLU A 821 -24.21 -29.84 -5.83
N ARG A 822 -23.67 -29.24 -4.76
CA ARG A 822 -24.16 -29.49 -3.41
C ARG A 822 -25.47 -28.80 -3.10
N LEU A 823 -25.67 -27.56 -3.52
CA LEU A 823 -26.96 -26.88 -3.36
C LEU A 823 -28.07 -27.60 -4.14
N SER A 824 -27.78 -28.10 -5.34
CA SER A 824 -28.70 -28.94 -6.12
C SER A 824 -29.07 -30.22 -5.36
N ALA A 825 -28.08 -30.94 -4.82
CA ALA A 825 -28.31 -32.13 -4.01
C ALA A 825 -29.11 -31.85 -2.72
N LEU A 826 -28.98 -30.66 -2.13
CA LEU A 826 -29.74 -30.23 -0.95
C LEU A 826 -31.20 -29.91 -1.29
N ILE A 827 -31.45 -29.22 -2.41
CA ILE A 827 -32.83 -28.98 -2.89
C ILE A 827 -33.57 -30.30 -3.14
N GLY A 828 -32.87 -31.33 -3.61
CA GLY A 828 -33.46 -32.67 -3.77
C GLY A 828 -33.89 -33.33 -2.46
N ARG A 829 -33.40 -32.85 -1.30
CA ARG A 829 -33.69 -33.43 0.03
C ARG A 829 -34.67 -32.61 0.86
N CYS A 830 -34.72 -31.29 0.63
CA CYS A 830 -35.57 -30.37 1.39
C CYS A 830 -36.40 -29.53 0.42
N ASP A 831 -37.74 -29.58 0.54
CA ASP A 831 -38.68 -28.75 -0.23
C ASP A 831 -38.72 -27.31 0.34
N ASP A 832 -37.56 -26.65 0.37
CA ASP A 832 -37.38 -25.32 0.94
C ASP A 832 -37.28 -24.25 -0.16
N SER A 833 -38.23 -23.31 -0.16
CA SER A 833 -38.26 -22.17 -1.08
C SER A 833 -37.02 -21.28 -0.97
N ALA A 834 -36.45 -21.12 0.23
CA ALA A 834 -35.26 -20.30 0.46
C ALA A 834 -34.02 -20.94 -0.17
N ALA A 835 -33.88 -22.27 -0.03
CA ALA A 835 -32.83 -23.06 -0.66
C ALA A 835 -32.85 -22.94 -2.19
N ARG A 836 -34.04 -22.96 -2.79
CA ARG A 836 -34.20 -22.78 -4.24
C ARG A 836 -33.86 -21.38 -4.70
N ALA A 837 -34.35 -20.35 -4.02
CA ALA A 837 -34.01 -18.95 -4.33
C ALA A 837 -32.49 -18.73 -4.28
N ALA A 838 -31.86 -19.27 -3.25
CA ALA A 838 -30.42 -19.24 -3.08
C ALA A 838 -29.65 -19.96 -4.20
N PHE A 839 -30.09 -21.15 -4.61
CA PHE A 839 -29.49 -21.85 -5.73
C PHE A 839 -29.59 -21.06 -7.03
N VAL A 840 -30.73 -20.42 -7.31
CA VAL A 840 -30.90 -19.58 -8.51
C VAL A 840 -29.93 -18.40 -8.46
N CYS A 841 -29.83 -17.69 -7.33
CA CYS A 841 -28.87 -16.61 -7.14
C CYS A 841 -27.41 -17.09 -7.35
N PHE A 842 -27.07 -18.25 -6.79
CA PHE A 842 -25.74 -18.84 -6.90
C PHE A 842 -25.42 -19.29 -8.34
N ALA A 843 -26.38 -19.87 -9.06
CA ALA A 843 -26.24 -20.27 -10.45
C ALA A 843 -26.02 -19.06 -11.39
N ILE A 844 -26.71 -17.94 -11.13
CA ILE A 844 -26.49 -16.67 -11.83
C ILE A 844 -25.06 -16.15 -11.62
N ALA A 845 -24.58 -16.14 -10.36
CA ALA A 845 -23.22 -15.70 -10.04
C ALA A 845 -22.15 -16.63 -10.67
N ASN A 846 -22.39 -17.94 -10.64
CA ASN A 846 -21.54 -18.92 -11.31
C ASN A 846 -21.50 -18.68 -12.83
N ALA A 847 -22.65 -18.43 -13.47
CA ALA A 847 -22.73 -18.14 -14.91
C ALA A 847 -21.93 -16.89 -15.30
N ASN A 848 -22.02 -15.80 -14.52
CA ASN A 848 -21.19 -14.61 -14.74
C ASN A 848 -19.70 -14.94 -14.68
N SER A 849 -19.30 -15.83 -13.77
CA SER A 849 -17.92 -16.30 -13.68
C SER A 849 -17.53 -17.07 -14.94
N TYR A 850 -18.37 -17.98 -15.41
CA TYR A 850 -18.13 -18.71 -16.67
C TYR A 850 -18.03 -17.83 -17.91
N PHE A 851 -18.84 -16.78 -18.00
CA PHE A 851 -18.80 -15.86 -19.14
C PHE A 851 -17.44 -15.19 -19.29
N THR A 852 -16.73 -14.89 -18.21
CA THR A 852 -15.39 -14.27 -18.28
C THR A 852 -14.33 -15.17 -18.94
N GLY A 853 -14.52 -16.49 -18.94
CA GLY A 853 -13.63 -17.46 -19.57
C GLY A 853 -14.19 -18.18 -20.79
N HIS A 854 -15.27 -17.67 -21.42
CA HIS A 854 -15.95 -18.30 -22.57
C HIS A 854 -16.46 -19.75 -22.33
N ARG A 855 -16.83 -20.08 -21.08
CA ARG A 855 -17.45 -21.37 -20.70
C ARG A 855 -18.98 -21.30 -20.77
N ASP A 856 -19.50 -20.72 -21.84
CA ASP A 856 -20.92 -20.37 -21.98
C ASP A 856 -21.84 -21.62 -22.03
N ARG A 857 -21.34 -22.78 -22.45
CA ARG A 857 -22.10 -24.04 -22.41
C ARG A 857 -22.33 -24.49 -20.98
N GLU A 858 -21.29 -24.49 -20.15
CA GLU A 858 -21.38 -24.85 -18.74
C GLU A 858 -22.25 -23.85 -17.96
N ALA A 859 -22.14 -22.56 -18.29
CA ALA A 859 -23.06 -21.54 -17.78
C ALA A 859 -24.52 -21.88 -18.12
N LEU A 860 -24.81 -22.21 -19.39
CA LEU A 860 -26.17 -22.55 -19.81
C LEU A 860 -26.72 -23.78 -19.08
N LEU A 861 -25.91 -24.82 -18.88
CA LEU A 861 -26.32 -26.02 -18.13
C LEU A 861 -26.74 -25.68 -16.70
N GLY A 862 -25.94 -24.88 -15.98
CA GLY A 862 -26.28 -24.44 -14.63
C GLY A 862 -27.52 -23.54 -14.58
N LEU A 863 -27.69 -22.67 -15.58
CA LEU A 863 -28.87 -21.80 -15.68
C LEU A 863 -30.15 -22.56 -16.07
N ASP A 864 -30.05 -23.60 -16.90
CA ASP A 864 -31.19 -24.45 -17.25
C ASP A 864 -31.63 -25.32 -16.06
N GLU A 865 -30.70 -25.76 -15.21
CA GLU A 865 -31.00 -26.40 -13.93
C GLU A 865 -31.72 -25.43 -12.98
N ALA A 866 -31.25 -24.19 -12.86
CA ALA A 866 -31.95 -23.15 -12.09
C ALA A 866 -33.36 -22.87 -12.63
N GLN A 867 -33.50 -22.82 -13.97
CA GLN A 867 -34.79 -22.64 -14.63
C GLN A 867 -35.75 -23.81 -14.36
N TYR A 868 -35.24 -25.04 -14.27
CA TYR A 868 -36.03 -26.21 -13.89
C TYR A 868 -36.63 -26.03 -12.49
N HIS A 869 -35.83 -25.64 -11.49
CA HIS A 869 -36.33 -25.39 -10.14
C HIS A 869 -37.36 -24.25 -10.08
N VAL A 870 -37.14 -23.18 -10.85
CA VAL A 870 -38.11 -22.08 -10.98
C VAL A 870 -39.46 -22.57 -11.52
N ARG A 871 -39.46 -23.45 -12.53
CA ARG A 871 -40.71 -23.94 -13.16
C ARG A 871 -41.53 -24.82 -12.22
N GLN A 872 -40.88 -25.55 -11.33
CA GLN A 872 -41.57 -26.38 -10.34
C GLN A 872 -42.30 -25.52 -9.29
N HIS A 873 -41.77 -24.31 -8.99
CA HIS A 873 -42.32 -23.43 -7.95
C HIS A 873 -42.32 -21.95 -8.38
N PRO A 874 -43.08 -21.55 -9.41
CA PRO A 874 -42.97 -20.21 -9.98
C PRO A 874 -43.35 -19.08 -9.00
N GLN A 875 -44.21 -19.36 -8.01
CA GLN A 875 -44.71 -18.38 -7.05
C GLN A 875 -43.68 -18.00 -5.97
N THR A 876 -42.56 -18.72 -5.83
CA THR A 876 -41.58 -18.50 -4.76
C THR A 876 -40.48 -17.48 -5.11
N PHE A 877 -40.43 -16.97 -6.35
CA PHE A 877 -39.32 -16.16 -6.83
C PHE A 877 -39.77 -14.75 -7.23
N PRO A 878 -39.04 -13.68 -6.82
CA PRO A 878 -39.36 -12.33 -7.25
C PRO A 878 -39.07 -12.13 -8.74
N ASN A 879 -39.83 -11.26 -9.39
CA ASN A 879 -39.71 -10.96 -10.83
C ASN A 879 -38.30 -10.47 -11.22
N SER A 880 -37.59 -9.76 -10.35
CA SER A 880 -36.21 -9.33 -10.56
C SER A 880 -35.24 -10.49 -10.71
N LEU A 881 -35.32 -11.49 -9.83
CA LEU A 881 -34.49 -12.69 -9.88
C LEU A 881 -34.79 -13.53 -11.13
N LEU A 882 -36.07 -13.69 -11.46
CA LEU A 882 -36.50 -14.36 -12.69
C LEU A 882 -36.01 -13.63 -13.93
N SER A 883 -36.09 -12.30 -13.93
CA SER A 883 -35.54 -11.45 -15.00
C SER A 883 -34.05 -11.67 -15.15
N HIS A 884 -33.30 -11.70 -14.05
CA HIS A 884 -31.85 -11.88 -14.08
C HIS A 884 -31.48 -13.27 -14.62
N LEU A 885 -32.18 -14.32 -14.19
CA LEU A 885 -31.99 -15.68 -14.73
C LEU A 885 -32.22 -15.73 -16.25
N ALA A 886 -33.34 -15.18 -16.72
CA ALA A 886 -33.68 -15.15 -18.15
C ALA A 886 -32.65 -14.35 -18.97
N ASP A 887 -32.15 -13.24 -18.42
CA ASP A 887 -31.13 -12.41 -19.02
C ASP A 887 -29.79 -13.13 -19.18
N ARG A 888 -29.28 -13.79 -18.13
CA ARG A 888 -28.03 -14.57 -18.23
C ARG A 888 -28.18 -15.76 -19.19
N ARG A 889 -29.36 -16.38 -19.26
CA ARG A 889 -29.66 -17.41 -20.29
C ARG A 889 -29.60 -16.82 -21.70
N CYS A 890 -30.12 -15.61 -21.89
CA CYS A 890 -30.01 -14.87 -23.16
C CYS A 890 -28.53 -14.70 -23.56
N VAL A 891 -27.66 -14.28 -22.64
CA VAL A 891 -26.22 -14.16 -22.88
C VAL A 891 -25.58 -15.48 -23.30
N ALA A 892 -25.82 -16.56 -22.56
CA ALA A 892 -25.24 -17.87 -22.85
C ALA A 892 -25.70 -18.42 -24.21
N LEU A 893 -27.00 -18.36 -24.49
CA LEU A 893 -27.59 -18.82 -25.75
C LEU A 893 -27.07 -18.00 -26.94
N LYS A 894 -26.89 -16.69 -26.77
CA LYS A 894 -26.30 -15.81 -27.78
C LYS A 894 -24.87 -16.24 -28.12
N SER A 895 -24.00 -16.42 -27.12
CA SER A 895 -22.61 -16.85 -27.31
C SER A 895 -22.49 -18.23 -27.98
N LEU A 896 -23.47 -19.11 -27.76
CA LEU A 896 -23.53 -20.45 -28.36
C LEU A 896 -24.19 -20.46 -29.75
N ASN A 897 -24.43 -19.29 -30.36
CA ASN A 897 -25.09 -19.12 -31.65
C ASN A 897 -26.54 -19.66 -31.72
N ARG A 898 -27.24 -19.73 -30.58
CA ARG A 898 -28.67 -20.14 -30.48
C ARG A 898 -29.60 -18.92 -30.47
N LEU A 899 -29.48 -18.07 -31.49
CA LEU A 899 -30.10 -16.74 -31.52
C LEU A 899 -31.64 -16.71 -31.33
N PRO A 900 -32.44 -17.62 -31.92
CA PRO A 900 -33.89 -17.63 -31.70
C PRO A 900 -34.27 -17.87 -30.23
N GLU A 901 -33.52 -18.72 -29.54
CA GLU A 901 -33.71 -19.04 -28.13
C GLU A 901 -33.25 -17.89 -27.24
N ALA A 902 -32.10 -17.29 -27.56
CA ALA A 902 -31.61 -16.08 -26.90
C ALA A 902 -32.65 -14.96 -26.97
N GLY A 903 -33.26 -14.73 -28.15
CA GLY A 903 -34.30 -13.73 -28.33
C GLY A 903 -35.57 -13.99 -27.50
N ARG A 904 -35.94 -15.26 -27.29
CA ARG A 904 -37.05 -15.61 -26.37
C ARG A 904 -36.68 -15.32 -24.92
N ALA A 905 -35.48 -15.71 -24.50
CA ALA A 905 -34.99 -15.49 -23.14
C ALA A 905 -34.85 -13.98 -22.83
N GLY A 906 -34.32 -13.17 -23.75
CA GLY A 906 -34.20 -11.72 -23.58
C GLY A 906 -35.56 -11.03 -23.48
N ARG A 907 -36.53 -11.37 -24.34
CA ARG A 907 -37.90 -10.82 -24.24
C ARG A 907 -38.58 -11.18 -22.92
N GLU A 908 -38.34 -12.40 -22.44
CA GLU A 908 -38.84 -12.85 -21.15
C GLU A 908 -38.21 -12.07 -19.99
N ALA A 909 -36.88 -11.87 -20.02
CA ALA A 909 -36.18 -11.01 -19.06
C ALA A 909 -36.78 -9.61 -19.02
N LEU A 910 -36.96 -8.97 -20.19
CA LEU A 910 -37.56 -7.64 -20.29
C LEU A 910 -38.99 -7.60 -19.74
N ARG A 911 -39.81 -8.62 -20.03
CA ARG A 911 -41.19 -8.72 -19.53
C ARG A 911 -41.22 -8.81 -18.00
N LEU A 912 -40.33 -9.61 -17.42
CA LEU A 912 -40.21 -9.80 -15.97
C LEU A 912 -39.67 -8.54 -15.29
N ALA A 913 -38.62 -7.91 -15.83
CA ALA A 913 -38.09 -6.64 -15.31
C ALA A 913 -39.16 -5.55 -15.26
N LYS A 914 -40.03 -5.44 -16.27
CA LYS A 914 -41.14 -4.46 -16.30
C LYS A 914 -42.20 -4.69 -15.21
N ARG A 915 -42.33 -5.93 -14.72
CA ARG A 915 -43.24 -6.34 -13.65
C ARG A 915 -42.57 -6.41 -12.28
N SER A 916 -41.30 -6.01 -12.18
CA SER A 916 -40.60 -5.91 -10.90
C SER A 916 -40.99 -4.59 -10.24
N ASP A 917 -41.35 -4.65 -8.95
CA ASP A 917 -41.69 -3.49 -8.13
C ASP A 917 -40.58 -3.17 -7.10
N ASP A 918 -39.42 -3.81 -7.22
CA ASP A 918 -38.29 -3.64 -6.32
C ASP A 918 -37.29 -2.56 -6.77
N ALA A 919 -36.39 -2.21 -5.85
CA ALA A 919 -35.33 -1.22 -6.07
C ALA A 919 -34.37 -1.60 -7.21
N GLU A 920 -34.35 -2.87 -7.64
CA GLU A 920 -33.51 -3.39 -8.73
C GLU A 920 -34.13 -3.24 -10.12
N ARG A 921 -35.41 -2.85 -10.22
CA ARG A 921 -36.15 -2.76 -11.50
C ARG A 921 -35.37 -2.03 -12.60
N ALA A 922 -34.81 -0.86 -12.29
CA ALA A 922 -34.09 -0.04 -13.27
C ALA A 922 -32.86 -0.77 -13.81
N ALA A 923 -32.04 -1.35 -12.92
CA ALA A 923 -30.87 -2.14 -13.31
C ALA A 923 -31.27 -3.34 -14.19
N ARG A 924 -32.31 -4.09 -13.80
CA ARG A 924 -32.77 -5.26 -14.57
C ARG A 924 -33.28 -4.90 -15.96
N LEU A 925 -33.97 -3.76 -16.10
CA LEU A 925 -34.35 -3.24 -17.40
C LEU A 925 -33.12 -2.91 -18.25
N VAL A 926 -32.13 -2.20 -17.69
CA VAL A 926 -30.89 -1.84 -18.40
C VAL A 926 -30.19 -3.09 -18.98
N PHE A 927 -29.98 -4.13 -18.16
CA PHE A 927 -29.37 -5.38 -18.63
C PHE A 927 -30.18 -6.05 -19.74
N ALA A 928 -31.49 -6.22 -19.55
CA ALA A 928 -32.34 -6.87 -20.53
C ALA A 928 -32.37 -6.12 -21.88
N TYR A 929 -32.45 -4.79 -21.85
CA TYR A 929 -32.35 -3.97 -23.06
C TYR A 929 -31.00 -4.16 -23.75
N ILE A 930 -29.88 -4.07 -23.01
CA ILE A 930 -28.54 -4.23 -23.58
C ILE A 930 -28.36 -5.60 -24.25
N ASP A 931 -28.74 -6.68 -23.58
CA ASP A 931 -28.51 -8.02 -24.09
C ASP A 931 -29.45 -8.44 -25.22
N ILE A 932 -30.67 -7.89 -25.26
CA ILE A 932 -31.50 -7.96 -26.47
C ILE A 932 -30.82 -7.22 -27.63
N GLY A 933 -30.31 -6.02 -27.40
CA GLY A 933 -29.56 -5.25 -28.40
C GLY A 933 -28.37 -6.04 -28.96
N ASN A 934 -27.63 -6.73 -28.09
CA ASN A 934 -26.49 -7.57 -28.44
C ASN A 934 -26.86 -8.76 -29.36
N ILE A 935 -28.08 -9.28 -29.30
CA ILE A 935 -28.55 -10.31 -30.24
C ILE A 935 -28.68 -9.72 -31.65
N PHE A 936 -29.21 -8.51 -31.76
CA PHE A 936 -29.38 -7.84 -33.05
C PHE A 936 -28.06 -7.34 -33.64
N GLN A 937 -27.10 -6.98 -32.80
CA GLN A 937 -25.74 -6.63 -33.23
C GLN A 937 -25.04 -7.78 -33.98
N ASN A 938 -25.20 -9.02 -33.50
CA ASN A 938 -24.46 -10.18 -34.02
C ASN A 938 -25.30 -11.11 -34.92
N GLY A 939 -26.58 -10.80 -35.12
CA GLY A 939 -27.46 -11.63 -35.92
C GLY A 939 -27.10 -11.54 -37.41
N HIS A 940 -26.34 -12.50 -37.92
CA HIS A 940 -26.29 -12.83 -39.35
C HIS A 940 -26.98 -14.17 -39.61
N ALA A 941 -27.69 -14.23 -40.73
CA ALA A 941 -28.36 -15.43 -41.19
C ALA A 941 -27.31 -16.41 -41.71
N LEU A 942 -27.27 -17.61 -41.14
CA LEU A 942 -26.66 -18.79 -41.76
C LEU A 942 -27.53 -19.26 -42.94
N ILE A 943 -27.70 -18.41 -43.96
CA ILE A 943 -28.18 -18.84 -45.28
C ILE A 943 -27.37 -18.06 -46.34
N PRO A 944 -26.61 -18.75 -47.21
CA PRO A 944 -26.06 -18.14 -48.40
C PRO A 944 -27.22 -17.90 -49.38
N SER A 945 -27.81 -16.70 -49.37
CA SER A 945 -28.55 -16.22 -50.53
C SER A 945 -27.98 -14.86 -50.93
N THR A 946 -27.79 -14.72 -52.23
CA THR A 946 -27.21 -13.60 -52.97
C THR A 946 -28.02 -12.29 -52.88
N THR A 947 -28.80 -12.12 -51.82
CA THR A 947 -29.64 -10.96 -51.54
C THR A 947 -29.51 -10.55 -50.07
N PHE A 948 -28.47 -9.77 -49.76
CA PHE A 948 -28.41 -8.91 -48.58
C PHE A 948 -29.37 -7.72 -48.76
N THR A 949 -30.69 -7.97 -48.79
CA THR A 949 -31.73 -6.96 -49.05
C THR A 949 -32.57 -6.71 -47.79
N ARG A 950 -32.77 -5.43 -47.42
CA ARG A 950 -33.63 -4.88 -46.33
C ARG A 950 -33.43 -5.36 -44.88
N ALA A 951 -33.12 -6.63 -44.61
CA ALA A 951 -33.11 -7.21 -43.26
C ALA A 951 -31.96 -6.70 -42.35
N GLY A 952 -30.78 -6.43 -42.90
CA GLY A 952 -29.63 -5.91 -42.13
C GLY A 952 -29.85 -4.49 -41.57
N LYS A 953 -30.54 -3.62 -42.32
CA LYS A 953 -30.89 -2.25 -41.89
C LYS A 953 -31.84 -2.24 -40.68
N SER A 954 -32.75 -3.22 -40.60
CA SER A 954 -33.66 -3.40 -39.46
C SER A 954 -32.92 -3.83 -38.18
N ARG A 955 -31.84 -4.62 -38.29
CA ARG A 955 -31.09 -5.17 -37.14
C ARG A 955 -30.28 -4.11 -36.40
N VAL A 956 -29.47 -3.32 -37.09
CA VAL A 956 -28.71 -2.22 -36.48
C VAL A 956 -29.67 -1.20 -35.86
N ARG A 957 -30.77 -0.87 -36.54
CA ARG A 957 -31.83 -0.03 -35.99
C ARG A 957 -32.40 -0.58 -34.68
N ASN A 958 -32.65 -1.88 -34.60
CA ASN A 958 -33.12 -2.53 -33.38
C ASN A 958 -32.05 -2.47 -32.27
N ALA A 959 -30.78 -2.78 -32.57
CA ALA A 959 -29.70 -2.70 -31.58
C ALA A 959 -29.59 -1.28 -30.99
N LEU A 960 -29.57 -0.25 -31.85
CA LEU A 960 -29.55 1.16 -31.45
C LEU A 960 -30.77 1.54 -30.60
N TYR A 961 -31.97 1.06 -30.95
CA TYR A 961 -33.18 1.30 -30.17
C TYR A 961 -33.06 0.72 -28.74
N TYR A 962 -32.65 -0.54 -28.62
CA TYR A 962 -32.53 -1.19 -27.31
C TYR A 962 -31.44 -0.53 -26.45
N TRP A 963 -30.26 -0.23 -27.01
CA TRP A 963 -29.19 0.45 -26.29
C TRP A 963 -29.55 1.87 -25.87
N ALA A 964 -30.24 2.63 -26.72
CA ALA A 964 -30.75 3.96 -26.38
C ALA A 964 -31.74 3.89 -25.21
N LYS A 965 -32.65 2.90 -25.21
CA LYS A 965 -33.60 2.70 -24.10
C LYS A 965 -32.90 2.30 -22.80
N ALA A 966 -31.87 1.46 -22.85
CA ALA A 966 -31.06 1.15 -21.68
C ALA A 966 -30.43 2.41 -21.07
N ARG A 967 -29.82 3.26 -21.91
CA ARG A 967 -29.21 4.51 -21.46
C ARG A 967 -30.23 5.49 -20.89
N GLU A 968 -31.38 5.65 -21.53
CA GLU A 968 -32.48 6.50 -21.03
C GLU A 968 -32.89 6.10 -19.60
N ILE A 969 -33.10 4.81 -19.37
CA ILE A 969 -33.48 4.28 -18.04
C ILE A 969 -32.38 4.52 -17.01
N PHE A 970 -31.11 4.30 -17.39
CA PHE A 970 -29.95 4.55 -16.53
C PHE A 970 -29.86 6.02 -16.11
N LEU A 971 -30.02 6.95 -17.04
CA LEU A 971 -29.96 8.40 -16.77
C LEU A 971 -31.15 8.91 -15.93
N GLN A 972 -32.32 8.31 -16.08
CA GLN A 972 -33.50 8.63 -15.26
C GLN A 972 -33.37 8.10 -13.82
N ASN A 973 -32.57 7.04 -13.60
CA ASN A 973 -32.48 6.34 -12.32
C ASN A 973 -31.04 6.01 -11.92
N PRO A 974 -30.10 6.97 -11.88
CA PRO A 974 -28.67 6.67 -11.73
C PRO A 974 -28.37 5.97 -10.40
N LYS A 975 -29.05 6.33 -9.30
CA LYS A 975 -28.84 5.68 -7.99
C LYS A 975 -29.36 4.24 -7.92
N SER A 976 -30.52 3.97 -8.53
CA SER A 976 -31.12 2.63 -8.56
C SER A 976 -30.45 1.72 -9.60
N ALA A 977 -29.98 2.29 -10.71
CA ALA A 977 -29.23 1.56 -11.74
C ALA A 977 -27.74 1.37 -11.38
N ALA A 978 -27.16 2.21 -10.51
CA ALA A 978 -25.78 2.05 -10.00
C ALA A 978 -25.64 1.04 -8.86
N TYR A 979 -26.71 0.30 -8.52
CA TYR A 979 -26.66 -0.79 -7.52
C TYR A 979 -25.61 -1.85 -7.86
N ASP A 980 -25.36 -2.07 -9.15
CA ASP A 980 -24.24 -2.87 -9.64
C ASP A 980 -23.17 -1.94 -10.24
N ALA A 981 -21.97 -1.99 -9.66
CA ALA A 981 -20.83 -1.17 -10.02
C ALA A 981 -20.37 -1.34 -11.49
N ASP A 982 -20.81 -2.39 -12.17
CA ASP A 982 -20.54 -2.66 -13.58
C ASP A 982 -21.55 -2.02 -14.56
N THR A 983 -22.70 -1.54 -14.06
CA THR A 983 -23.79 -1.04 -14.91
C THR A 983 -23.40 0.22 -15.69
N GLY A 984 -22.75 1.18 -15.03
CA GLY A 984 -22.33 2.44 -15.65
C GLY A 984 -21.35 2.24 -16.82
N PRO A 985 -20.19 1.59 -16.59
CA PRO A 985 -19.21 1.32 -17.66
C PRO A 985 -19.81 0.53 -18.84
N MET A 986 -20.74 -0.38 -18.57
CA MET A 986 -21.44 -1.13 -19.60
C MET A 986 -22.38 -0.26 -20.43
N VAL A 987 -23.20 0.60 -19.81
CA VAL A 987 -24.11 1.50 -20.52
C VAL A 987 -23.32 2.46 -21.41
N GLU A 988 -22.24 3.04 -20.89
CA GLU A 988 -21.41 3.96 -21.65
C GLU A 988 -20.64 3.26 -22.78
N LEU A 989 -20.25 2.00 -22.61
CA LEU A 989 -19.67 1.20 -23.70
C LEU A 989 -20.63 1.12 -24.90
N TYR A 990 -21.90 0.80 -24.66
CA TYR A 990 -22.90 0.71 -25.72
C TYR A 990 -23.35 2.09 -26.23
N HIS A 991 -23.24 3.14 -25.42
CA HIS A 991 -23.43 4.51 -25.87
C HIS A 991 -22.35 4.90 -26.89
N ILE A 992 -21.08 4.73 -26.54
CA ILE A 992 -19.92 4.97 -27.41
C ILE A 992 -20.07 4.17 -28.70
N GLN A 993 -20.39 2.88 -28.59
CA GLN A 993 -20.60 2.02 -29.75
C GLN A 993 -21.77 2.51 -30.64
N SER A 994 -22.87 2.96 -30.04
CA SER A 994 -24.00 3.53 -30.77
C SER A 994 -23.58 4.79 -31.55
N ARG A 995 -22.82 5.68 -30.90
CA ARG A 995 -22.29 6.92 -31.51
C ARG A 995 -21.37 6.65 -32.69
N LEU A 996 -20.46 5.68 -32.55
CA LEU A 996 -19.62 5.20 -33.66
C LEU A 996 -20.46 4.70 -34.84
N LEU A 997 -21.45 3.85 -34.58
CA LEU A 997 -22.31 3.29 -35.63
C LEU A 997 -23.09 4.35 -36.40
N VAL A 998 -23.51 5.44 -35.73
CA VAL A 998 -24.26 6.54 -36.36
C VAL A 998 -23.37 7.70 -36.85
N ARG A 999 -22.05 7.59 -36.67
CA ARG A 999 -21.05 8.63 -36.97
C ARG A 999 -21.33 9.96 -36.28
N ASP A 1000 -21.79 9.88 -35.04
CA ASP A 1000 -21.88 11.02 -34.13
C ASP A 1000 -20.55 11.11 -33.37
N LEU A 1001 -19.64 11.95 -33.87
CA LEU A 1001 -18.25 12.00 -33.42
C LEU A 1001 -17.97 13.11 -32.40
N ASP A 1002 -18.92 14.01 -32.16
CA ASP A 1002 -18.70 15.24 -31.39
C ASP A 1002 -18.41 14.93 -29.90
N GLY A 1003 -17.20 15.22 -29.41
CA GLY A 1003 -16.80 14.88 -28.04
C GLY A 1003 -16.72 13.37 -27.76
N LEU A 1004 -16.73 12.52 -28.81
CA LEU A 1004 -16.64 11.06 -28.65
C LEU A 1004 -15.26 10.61 -28.13
N ALA A 1005 -14.19 11.31 -28.54
CA ALA A 1005 -12.84 11.05 -28.06
C ALA A 1005 -12.74 11.28 -26.54
N ASP A 1006 -13.23 12.42 -26.07
CA ASP A 1006 -13.22 12.77 -24.64
C ASP A 1006 -14.01 11.76 -23.80
N LEU A 1007 -15.18 11.35 -24.29
CA LEU A 1007 -16.00 10.34 -23.65
C LEU A 1007 -15.27 8.99 -23.54
N MET A 1008 -14.60 8.53 -24.61
CA MET A 1008 -13.81 7.30 -24.55
C MET A 1008 -12.67 7.40 -23.53
N ASP A 1009 -11.96 8.52 -23.50
CA ASP A 1009 -10.82 8.74 -22.59
C ASP A 1009 -11.25 8.87 -21.14
N GLU A 1010 -12.39 9.50 -20.87
CA GLU A 1010 -13.03 9.51 -19.55
C GLU A 1010 -13.40 8.09 -19.11
N GLN A 1011 -14.07 7.30 -19.97
CA GLN A 1011 -14.49 5.95 -19.59
C GLN A 1011 -13.30 4.98 -19.41
N ILE A 1012 -12.23 5.13 -20.21
CA ILE A 1012 -10.99 4.38 -20.02
C ILE A 1012 -10.34 4.73 -18.67
N ARG A 1013 -10.20 6.02 -18.35
CA ARG A 1013 -9.68 6.49 -17.06
C ARG A 1013 -10.53 5.98 -15.90
N GLU A 1014 -11.85 6.05 -16.02
CA GLU A 1014 -12.78 5.57 -15.01
C GLU A 1014 -12.65 4.07 -14.79
N CYS A 1015 -12.53 3.28 -15.86
CA CYS A 1015 -12.29 1.84 -15.77
C CYS A 1015 -10.94 1.53 -15.11
N ARG A 1016 -9.89 2.34 -15.31
CA ARG A 1016 -8.60 2.20 -14.60
C ARG A 1016 -8.75 2.52 -13.12
N ARG A 1017 -9.36 3.66 -12.81
CA ARG A 1017 -9.59 4.14 -11.44
C ARG A 1017 -10.40 3.14 -10.61
N ARG A 1018 -11.37 2.47 -11.22
CA ARG A 1018 -12.23 1.47 -10.56
C ARG A 1018 -11.81 0.01 -10.79
N ASN A 1019 -10.67 -0.24 -11.44
CA ASN A 1019 -10.18 -1.58 -11.83
C ASN A 1019 -11.24 -2.46 -12.55
N ARG A 1020 -11.96 -1.88 -13.50
CA ARG A 1020 -12.99 -2.55 -14.31
C ARG A 1020 -12.39 -3.03 -15.62
N ALA A 1021 -11.38 -3.88 -15.53
CA ALA A 1021 -10.57 -4.30 -16.68
C ALA A 1021 -11.39 -4.93 -17.82
N PHE A 1022 -12.43 -5.70 -17.50
CA PHE A 1022 -13.32 -6.29 -18.49
C PHE A 1022 -13.96 -5.22 -19.42
N PHE A 1023 -14.39 -4.09 -18.86
CA PHE A 1023 -14.96 -2.98 -19.64
C PHE A 1023 -13.87 -2.06 -20.20
N GLY A 1024 -12.79 -1.83 -19.45
CA GLY A 1024 -11.65 -1.02 -19.90
C GLY A 1024 -11.02 -1.54 -21.20
N VAL A 1025 -10.83 -2.87 -21.29
CA VAL A 1025 -10.36 -3.52 -22.53
C VAL A 1025 -11.33 -3.28 -23.69
N LYS A 1026 -12.65 -3.32 -23.45
CA LYS A 1026 -13.67 -3.11 -24.49
C LYS A 1026 -13.73 -1.64 -24.95
N HIS A 1027 -13.58 -0.69 -24.03
CA HIS A 1027 -13.47 0.73 -24.36
C HIS A 1027 -12.22 1.02 -25.19
N LEU A 1028 -11.08 0.42 -24.84
CA LEU A 1028 -9.86 0.53 -25.66
C LEU A 1028 -10.01 -0.12 -27.04
N LEU A 1029 -10.68 -1.28 -27.14
CA LEU A 1029 -11.01 -1.88 -28.43
C LEU A 1029 -11.84 -0.92 -29.30
N LEU A 1030 -12.85 -0.26 -28.72
CA LEU A 1030 -13.64 0.76 -29.44
C LEU A 1030 -12.80 1.96 -29.84
N LYS A 1031 -11.86 2.41 -28.99
CA LYS A 1031 -10.92 3.49 -29.32
C LYS A 1031 -9.98 3.11 -30.46
N CYS A 1032 -9.45 1.88 -30.48
CA CYS A 1032 -8.67 1.36 -31.60
C CYS A 1032 -9.50 1.37 -32.90
N ILE A 1033 -10.74 0.86 -32.87
CA ILE A 1033 -11.64 0.86 -34.03
C ILE A 1033 -11.88 2.30 -34.52
N ALA A 1034 -12.19 3.22 -33.61
CA ALA A 1034 -12.41 4.62 -33.93
C ALA A 1034 -11.18 5.28 -34.55
N SER A 1035 -9.98 4.96 -34.06
CA SER A 1035 -8.71 5.51 -34.57
C SER A 1035 -8.40 5.05 -36.00
N LEU A 1036 -8.81 3.82 -36.35
CA LEU A 1036 -8.67 3.28 -37.70
C LEU A 1036 -9.69 3.89 -38.67
N GLN A 1037 -10.94 4.06 -38.22
CA GLN A 1037 -12.05 4.54 -39.07
C GLN A 1037 -12.09 6.06 -39.21
N HIS A 1038 -11.65 6.78 -38.19
CA HIS A 1038 -11.70 8.22 -38.07
C HIS A 1038 -10.37 8.77 -37.53
N PRO A 1039 -9.28 8.74 -38.32
CA PRO A 1039 -7.95 9.14 -37.85
C PRO A 1039 -7.87 10.58 -37.32
N THR A 1040 -8.76 11.47 -37.79
CA THR A 1040 -8.84 12.88 -37.36
C THR A 1040 -9.59 13.08 -36.04
N LEU A 1041 -10.23 12.04 -35.49
CA LEU A 1041 -11.02 12.12 -34.26
C LEU A 1041 -10.13 12.31 -33.03
N PHE A 1042 -8.93 11.76 -33.07
CA PHE A 1042 -7.93 11.89 -32.03
C PHE A 1042 -6.91 12.94 -32.49
N SER A 1043 -6.51 13.84 -31.60
CA SER A 1043 -5.31 14.67 -31.81
C SER A 1043 -4.09 13.77 -32.04
N ALA A 1044 -2.93 14.31 -32.42
CA ALA A 1044 -1.70 13.56 -32.72
C ALA A 1044 -1.08 12.79 -31.51
N GLY A 1045 -1.90 12.14 -30.68
CA GLY A 1045 -1.53 11.22 -29.62
C GLY A 1045 -1.21 9.81 -30.15
N SER A 1046 -1.20 8.84 -29.22
CA SER A 1046 -0.64 7.49 -29.41
C SER A 1046 -1.09 6.83 -30.72
N PRO A 1047 -0.15 6.41 -31.58
CA PRO A 1047 -0.43 5.63 -32.79
C PRO A 1047 -1.44 4.49 -32.53
N PRO A 1048 -2.32 4.15 -33.50
CA PRO A 1048 -3.24 3.03 -33.36
C PRO A 1048 -2.57 1.70 -32.95
N VAL A 1049 -1.30 1.51 -33.34
CA VAL A 1049 -0.48 0.34 -32.96
C VAL A 1049 -0.26 0.31 -31.44
N ASP A 1050 0.05 1.45 -30.85
CA ASP A 1050 0.31 1.57 -29.41
C ASP A 1050 -0.97 1.34 -28.61
N LEU A 1051 -2.11 1.86 -29.09
CA LEU A 1051 -3.42 1.59 -28.49
C LEU A 1051 -3.76 0.09 -28.53
N ALA A 1052 -3.47 -0.59 -29.64
CA ALA A 1052 -3.73 -2.02 -29.76
C ALA A 1052 -2.80 -2.85 -28.85
N LEU A 1053 -1.52 -2.49 -28.76
CA LEU A 1053 -0.57 -3.09 -27.83
C LEU A 1053 -0.99 -2.87 -26.37
N GLU A 1054 -1.39 -1.66 -26.02
CA GLU A 1054 -1.93 -1.33 -24.70
C GLU A 1054 -3.17 -2.17 -24.38
N THR A 1055 -4.08 -2.33 -25.34
CA THR A 1055 -5.28 -3.17 -25.19
C THR A 1055 -4.91 -4.62 -24.90
N VAL A 1056 -3.94 -5.17 -25.64
CA VAL A 1056 -3.42 -6.53 -25.45
C VAL A 1056 -2.77 -6.68 -24.08
N GLN A 1057 -1.91 -5.73 -23.70
CA GLN A 1057 -1.23 -5.75 -22.41
C GLN A 1057 -2.21 -5.64 -21.25
N TRP A 1058 -3.25 -4.82 -21.36
CA TRP A 1058 -4.30 -4.73 -20.36
C TRP A 1058 -5.10 -6.05 -20.30
N ALA A 1059 -5.50 -6.62 -21.43
CA ALA A 1059 -6.26 -7.87 -21.46
C ALA A 1059 -5.49 -9.07 -20.90
N ILE A 1060 -4.22 -9.25 -21.29
CA ILE A 1060 -3.32 -10.29 -20.77
C ILE A 1060 -3.00 -10.01 -19.32
N GLY A 1061 -2.73 -8.74 -19.02
CA GLY A 1061 -2.60 -8.23 -17.68
C GLY A 1061 -3.74 -8.78 -16.83
N HIS A 1062 -4.94 -8.25 -16.96
CA HIS A 1062 -6.01 -8.53 -15.99
C HIS A 1062 -6.72 -9.89 -16.21
N ASP A 1063 -6.04 -10.87 -16.82
CA ASP A 1063 -6.56 -12.20 -17.19
C ASP A 1063 -7.98 -12.12 -17.82
N VAL A 1064 -8.21 -11.14 -18.70
CA VAL A 1064 -9.49 -10.94 -19.38
C VAL A 1064 -9.61 -11.90 -20.56
N ARG A 1065 -9.56 -13.21 -20.27
CA ARG A 1065 -9.42 -14.31 -21.24
C ARG A 1065 -10.40 -14.21 -22.41
N ARG A 1066 -11.65 -13.81 -22.14
CA ARG A 1066 -12.68 -13.59 -23.16
C ARG A 1066 -12.27 -12.62 -24.28
N TYR A 1067 -11.42 -11.63 -23.98
CA TYR A 1067 -11.06 -10.54 -24.90
C TYR A 1067 -9.60 -10.53 -25.35
N ILE A 1068 -8.74 -11.42 -24.83
CA ILE A 1068 -7.34 -11.52 -25.29
C ILE A 1068 -7.27 -11.74 -26.80
N TRP A 1069 -8.10 -12.65 -27.34
CA TRP A 1069 -8.12 -12.91 -28.78
C TRP A 1069 -8.64 -11.70 -29.60
N MET A 1070 -9.63 -10.95 -29.09
CA MET A 1070 -10.12 -9.74 -29.76
C MET A 1070 -9.07 -8.65 -29.78
N ALA A 1071 -8.30 -8.49 -28.68
CA ALA A 1071 -7.19 -7.55 -28.62
C ALA A 1071 -6.09 -7.91 -29.62
N ARG A 1072 -5.72 -9.20 -29.70
CA ARG A 1072 -4.75 -9.69 -30.70
C ARG A 1072 -5.25 -9.59 -32.14
N TYR A 1073 -6.54 -9.80 -32.35
CA TYR A 1073 -7.18 -9.57 -33.65
C TYR A 1073 -7.13 -8.09 -34.04
N MET A 1074 -7.41 -7.18 -33.11
CA MET A 1074 -7.33 -5.74 -33.35
C MET A 1074 -5.91 -5.29 -33.64
N GLU A 1075 -4.92 -5.77 -32.87
CA GLU A 1075 -3.48 -5.59 -33.14
C GLU A 1075 -3.14 -6.04 -34.56
N ALA A 1076 -3.61 -7.21 -34.99
CA ALA A 1076 -3.38 -7.69 -36.35
C ALA A 1076 -3.97 -6.77 -37.43
N LYS A 1077 -5.19 -6.25 -37.21
CA LYS A 1077 -5.86 -5.32 -38.14
C LYS A 1077 -5.12 -4.00 -38.25
N VAL A 1078 -4.64 -3.47 -37.13
CA VAL A 1078 -3.85 -2.24 -37.12
C VAL A 1078 -2.50 -2.45 -37.81
N LEU A 1079 -1.79 -3.55 -37.52
CA LEU A 1079 -0.51 -3.88 -38.15
C LEU A 1079 -0.66 -4.07 -39.67
N LEU A 1080 -1.75 -4.68 -40.12
CA LEU A 1080 -2.09 -4.75 -41.55
C LEU A 1080 -2.26 -3.37 -42.16
N ALA A 1081 -3.01 -2.48 -41.51
CA ALA A 1081 -3.23 -1.11 -41.99
C ALA A 1081 -1.91 -0.31 -42.05
N SER A 1082 -0.95 -0.62 -41.18
CA SER A 1082 0.40 -0.03 -41.16
C SER A 1082 1.41 -0.73 -42.08
N GLY A 1083 1.01 -1.72 -42.88
CA GLY A 1083 1.90 -2.45 -43.80
C GLY A 1083 2.86 -3.44 -43.13
N GLN A 1084 2.67 -3.78 -41.85
CA GLN A 1084 3.51 -4.73 -41.10
C GLN A 1084 2.97 -6.16 -41.21
N TYR A 1085 3.02 -6.74 -42.42
CA TYR A 1085 2.33 -8.00 -42.74
C TYR A 1085 2.77 -9.21 -41.89
N ASP A 1086 4.07 -9.38 -41.62
CA ASP A 1086 4.55 -10.52 -40.81
C ASP A 1086 4.12 -10.44 -39.34
N ASN A 1087 4.14 -9.23 -38.77
CA ASN A 1087 3.68 -9.00 -37.40
C ASN A 1087 2.15 -9.18 -37.31
N ALA A 1088 1.42 -8.75 -38.34
CA ALA A 1088 -0.01 -9.00 -38.45
C ALA A 1088 -0.32 -10.51 -38.52
N ARG A 1089 0.41 -11.29 -39.33
CA ARG A 1089 0.28 -12.75 -39.39
C ARG A 1089 0.45 -13.39 -38.02
N LYS A 1090 1.52 -13.04 -37.29
CA LYS A 1090 1.78 -13.54 -35.93
C LYS A 1090 0.63 -13.22 -34.98
N SER A 1091 0.12 -11.99 -35.04
CA SER A 1091 -0.97 -11.52 -34.17
C SER A 1091 -2.30 -12.22 -34.48
N PHE A 1092 -2.60 -12.46 -35.76
CA PHE A 1092 -3.74 -13.26 -36.20
C PHE A 1092 -3.70 -14.70 -35.69
N LEU A 1093 -2.56 -15.38 -35.84
CA LEU A 1093 -2.39 -16.75 -35.34
C LEU A 1093 -2.45 -16.81 -33.81
N ALA A 1094 -1.90 -15.81 -33.12
CA ALA A 1094 -2.03 -15.67 -31.67
C ALA A 1094 -3.49 -15.46 -31.24
N ALA A 1095 -4.27 -14.65 -31.99
CA ALA A 1095 -5.70 -14.47 -31.77
C ALA A 1095 -6.46 -15.79 -31.95
N ALA A 1096 -6.19 -16.54 -33.03
CA ALA A 1096 -6.82 -17.84 -33.26
C ALA A 1096 -6.52 -18.81 -32.12
N LYS A 1097 -5.23 -18.96 -31.74
CA LYS A 1097 -4.82 -19.81 -30.61
C LYS A 1097 -5.48 -19.40 -29.31
N ALA A 1098 -5.56 -18.10 -29.01
CA ALA A 1098 -6.22 -17.59 -27.83
C ALA A 1098 -7.72 -17.89 -27.82
N LEU A 1099 -8.42 -17.70 -28.96
CA LEU A 1099 -9.84 -18.04 -29.09
C LEU A 1099 -10.08 -19.54 -28.92
N HIS A 1100 -9.27 -20.40 -29.55
CA HIS A 1100 -9.42 -21.87 -29.42
C HIS A 1100 -9.08 -22.40 -28.04
N GLY A 1101 -8.21 -21.70 -27.29
CA GLY A 1101 -7.90 -22.00 -25.90
C GLY A 1101 -9.06 -21.74 -24.94
N VAL A 1102 -10.03 -20.89 -25.31
CA VAL A 1102 -11.18 -20.52 -24.47
C VAL A 1102 -12.53 -20.97 -25.03
N ALA A 1103 -12.66 -21.13 -26.34
CA ALA A 1103 -13.88 -21.62 -26.98
C ALA A 1103 -14.04 -23.13 -26.74
N THR A 1104 -14.90 -23.50 -25.80
CA THR A 1104 -15.15 -24.92 -25.46
C THR A 1104 -16.18 -25.61 -26.37
N HIS A 1105 -16.81 -24.86 -27.29
CA HIS A 1105 -17.92 -25.33 -28.12
C HIS A 1105 -17.89 -24.73 -29.54
N GLN A 1106 -18.24 -25.53 -30.57
CA GLN A 1106 -18.23 -25.09 -31.97
C GLN A 1106 -19.10 -23.85 -32.24
N GLY A 1107 -20.23 -23.73 -31.53
CA GLY A 1107 -21.12 -22.57 -31.66
C GLY A 1107 -20.47 -21.24 -31.29
N ILE A 1108 -19.45 -21.24 -30.43
CA ILE A 1108 -18.67 -20.02 -30.10
C ILE A 1108 -17.79 -19.63 -31.29
N GLU A 1109 -17.17 -20.61 -31.96
CA GLU A 1109 -16.38 -20.38 -33.18
C GLU A 1109 -17.29 -19.83 -34.28
N GLU A 1110 -18.46 -20.42 -34.46
CA GLU A 1110 -19.46 -19.99 -35.45
C GLU A 1110 -20.03 -18.60 -35.16
N TYR A 1111 -20.24 -18.26 -33.89
CA TYR A 1111 -20.63 -16.92 -33.48
C TYR A 1111 -19.56 -15.87 -33.84
N HIS A 1112 -18.28 -16.27 -33.83
CA HIS A 1112 -17.13 -15.43 -34.20
C HIS A 1112 -16.60 -15.68 -35.62
N TYR A 1113 -17.43 -16.17 -36.55
CA TYR A 1113 -16.99 -16.54 -37.91
C TYR A 1113 -16.28 -15.41 -38.69
N HIS A 1114 -16.64 -14.15 -38.44
CA HIS A 1114 -16.06 -12.97 -39.11
C HIS A 1114 -14.54 -12.84 -38.88
N PHE A 1115 -14.06 -13.26 -37.70
CA PHE A 1115 -12.62 -13.30 -37.43
C PHE A 1115 -11.90 -14.27 -38.39
N TYR A 1116 -12.49 -15.46 -38.60
CA TYR A 1116 -11.92 -16.47 -39.50
C TYR A 1116 -12.00 -16.06 -40.96
N ASP A 1117 -13.09 -15.38 -41.37
CA ASP A 1117 -13.19 -14.81 -42.71
C ASP A 1117 -12.06 -13.79 -42.96
N ASP A 1118 -11.86 -12.86 -42.02
CA ASP A 1118 -10.78 -11.87 -42.11
C ASP A 1118 -9.38 -12.50 -42.16
N LEU A 1119 -9.14 -13.50 -41.30
CA LEU A 1119 -7.89 -14.26 -41.26
C LEU A 1119 -7.61 -14.92 -42.62
N VAL A 1120 -8.59 -15.58 -43.20
CA VAL A 1120 -8.44 -16.32 -44.46
C VAL A 1120 -8.31 -15.40 -45.66
N LEU A 1121 -9.08 -14.31 -45.70
CA LEU A 1121 -8.94 -13.28 -46.72
C LEU A 1121 -7.54 -12.66 -46.67
N ALA A 1122 -7.03 -12.31 -45.49
CA ALA A 1122 -5.68 -11.79 -45.32
C ALA A 1122 -4.62 -12.82 -45.74
N ALA A 1123 -4.76 -14.07 -45.29
CA ALA A 1123 -3.81 -15.11 -45.61
C ALA A 1123 -3.72 -15.39 -47.11
N ARG A 1124 -4.85 -15.46 -47.82
CA ARG A 1124 -4.84 -15.62 -49.27
C ARG A 1124 -4.30 -14.38 -49.99
N THR A 1125 -4.64 -13.17 -49.53
CA THR A 1125 -4.15 -11.91 -50.11
C THR A 1125 -2.63 -11.77 -50.01
N PHE A 1126 -2.05 -12.18 -48.89
CA PHE A 1126 -0.62 -11.99 -48.58
C PHE A 1126 0.21 -13.29 -48.69
N GLY A 1127 -0.37 -14.37 -49.20
CA GLY A 1127 0.33 -15.65 -49.38
C GLY A 1127 0.75 -16.34 -48.06
N TRP A 1128 0.03 -16.12 -46.96
CA TRP A 1128 0.32 -16.78 -45.69
C TRP A 1128 -0.13 -18.24 -45.69
N ASN A 1129 0.78 -19.16 -45.34
CA ASN A 1129 0.39 -20.53 -45.07
C ASN A 1129 -0.24 -20.63 -43.67
N ILE A 1130 -1.57 -20.78 -43.61
CA ILE A 1130 -2.35 -20.89 -42.37
C ILE A 1130 -3.25 -22.14 -42.33
N LEU A 1131 -3.37 -22.88 -43.44
CA LEU A 1131 -4.36 -23.95 -43.60
C LEU A 1131 -4.14 -25.09 -42.61
N GLY A 1132 -2.90 -25.55 -42.41
CA GLY A 1132 -2.60 -26.58 -41.40
C GLY A 1132 -2.91 -26.09 -39.99
N ASP A 1133 -2.16 -25.07 -39.54
CA ASP A 1133 -2.22 -24.55 -38.17
C ASP A 1133 -3.62 -24.08 -37.73
N THR A 1134 -4.45 -23.57 -38.65
CA THR A 1134 -5.77 -23.01 -38.31
C THR A 1134 -6.90 -24.04 -38.42
N LEU A 1135 -6.88 -24.91 -39.46
CA LEU A 1135 -7.94 -25.92 -39.62
C LEU A 1135 -7.89 -26.97 -38.52
N ASP A 1136 -6.69 -27.32 -38.04
CA ASP A 1136 -6.49 -28.29 -36.98
C ASP A 1136 -7.02 -27.79 -35.62
N LEU A 1137 -7.07 -26.48 -35.41
CA LEU A 1137 -7.59 -25.87 -34.19
C LEU A 1137 -9.13 -25.72 -34.19
N LEU A 1138 -9.76 -25.62 -35.36
CA LEU A 1138 -11.20 -25.44 -35.49
C LEU A 1138 -11.97 -26.68 -35.10
N ARG A 1139 -13.03 -26.53 -34.30
CA ARG A 1139 -13.98 -27.61 -33.98
C ARG A 1139 -15.15 -27.64 -34.96
N SER A 1140 -15.59 -26.49 -35.46
CA SER A 1140 -16.73 -26.38 -36.39
C SER A 1140 -16.39 -26.93 -37.79
N PRO A 1141 -17.04 -28.02 -38.24
CA PRO A 1141 -16.86 -28.54 -39.59
C PRO A 1141 -17.28 -27.54 -40.67
N MET A 1142 -18.31 -26.73 -40.37
CA MET A 1142 -18.81 -25.69 -41.25
C MET A 1142 -17.75 -24.62 -41.51
N LEU A 1143 -17.08 -24.13 -40.46
CA LEU A 1143 -16.00 -23.17 -40.63
C LEU A 1143 -14.82 -23.76 -41.39
N ARG A 1144 -14.42 -25.00 -41.09
CA ARG A 1144 -13.35 -25.68 -41.86
C ARG A 1144 -13.67 -25.72 -43.35
N GLN A 1145 -14.90 -26.10 -43.71
CA GLN A 1145 -15.32 -26.14 -45.11
C GLN A 1145 -15.37 -24.74 -45.72
N ARG A 1146 -15.85 -23.74 -44.97
CA ARG A 1146 -15.90 -22.34 -45.41
C ARG A 1146 -14.49 -21.81 -45.72
N ILE A 1147 -13.52 -22.07 -44.84
CA ILE A 1147 -12.12 -21.69 -45.04
C ILE A 1147 -11.55 -22.34 -46.32
N ARG A 1148 -11.75 -23.66 -46.49
CA ARG A 1148 -11.32 -24.39 -47.69
C ARG A 1148 -11.92 -23.78 -48.97
N ASN A 1149 -13.23 -23.55 -48.96
CA ASN A 1149 -13.92 -22.94 -50.09
C ASN A 1149 -13.31 -21.60 -50.49
N VAL A 1150 -12.89 -20.76 -49.52
CA VAL A 1150 -12.25 -19.47 -49.83
C VAL A 1150 -10.86 -19.65 -50.47
N PHE A 1151 -10.09 -20.67 -50.10
CA PHE A 1151 -8.83 -21.00 -50.77
C PHE A 1151 -9.03 -21.62 -52.15
N ASP A 1152 -10.12 -22.36 -52.34
CA ASP A 1152 -10.46 -23.03 -53.61
C ASP A 1152 -11.12 -22.10 -54.65
N LEU A 1153 -11.49 -20.86 -54.27
CA LEU A 1153 -12.05 -19.88 -55.23
C LEU A 1153 -11.04 -19.57 -56.34
N ASP A 1154 -11.51 -19.36 -57.56
CA ASP A 1154 -10.71 -18.76 -58.63
C ASP A 1154 -10.44 -17.27 -58.34
N GLU A 1155 -9.46 -16.66 -59.02
CA GLU A 1155 -9.13 -15.23 -58.80
C GLU A 1155 -10.35 -14.29 -58.99
N PRO A 1156 -11.19 -14.45 -60.03
CA PRO A 1156 -12.43 -13.68 -60.14
C PRO A 1156 -13.39 -13.90 -58.96
N GLY A 1157 -13.53 -15.14 -58.48
CA GLY A 1157 -14.37 -15.48 -57.32
C GLY A 1157 -13.84 -14.88 -56.03
N PHE A 1158 -12.54 -14.94 -55.80
CA PHE A 1158 -11.88 -14.32 -54.65
C PHE A 1158 -11.95 -12.80 -54.69
N ALA A 1159 -11.77 -12.18 -55.85
CA ALA A 1159 -11.94 -10.75 -56.04
C ALA A 1159 -13.40 -10.31 -55.77
N ARG A 1160 -14.39 -11.06 -56.26
CA ARG A 1160 -15.82 -10.81 -55.95
C ARG A 1160 -16.12 -10.97 -54.46
N LEU A 1161 -15.58 -12.01 -53.82
CA LEU A 1161 -15.75 -12.22 -52.37
C LEU A 1161 -15.11 -11.05 -51.59
N THR A 1162 -13.85 -10.72 -51.87
CA THR A 1162 -13.14 -9.61 -51.23
C THR A 1162 -13.86 -8.27 -51.48
N ALA A 1163 -14.36 -8.04 -52.69
CA ALA A 1163 -15.17 -6.86 -53.02
C ALA A 1163 -16.52 -6.85 -52.28
N SER A 1164 -17.12 -8.01 -52.01
CA SER A 1164 -18.33 -8.08 -51.16
C SER A 1164 -18.03 -7.72 -49.71
N TYR A 1165 -16.85 -8.07 -49.18
CA TYR A 1165 -16.38 -7.63 -47.85
C TYR A 1165 -15.97 -6.15 -47.83
N LYS A 1166 -15.42 -5.62 -48.94
CA LYS A 1166 -15.06 -4.19 -49.08
C LYS A 1166 -16.25 -3.27 -49.43
N GLY A 1167 -17.28 -3.79 -50.11
CA GLY A 1167 -18.34 -3.04 -50.79
C GLY A 1167 -19.73 -3.06 -50.14
N THR A 1168 -19.97 -3.88 -49.12
CA THR A 1168 -21.28 -4.02 -48.44
C THR A 1168 -21.59 -2.91 -47.41
N ALA A 1169 -20.95 -1.75 -47.55
CA ALA A 1169 -20.92 -0.71 -46.55
C ALA A 1169 -21.83 0.49 -46.94
N ARG A 1170 -23.13 0.24 -47.18
CA ARG A 1170 -24.12 1.30 -47.48
C ARG A 1170 -25.46 1.10 -46.73
N PHE A 1171 -25.64 1.81 -45.62
CA PHE A 1171 -26.91 1.90 -44.89
C PHE A 1171 -27.78 3.08 -45.36
N CYS A 1172 -29.11 2.97 -45.28
CA CYS A 1172 -30.03 4.11 -45.33
C CYS A 1172 -31.02 3.96 -44.18
N VAL A 1173 -31.23 4.99 -43.38
CA VAL A 1173 -32.16 5.02 -42.25
C VAL A 1173 -33.47 5.67 -42.72
N GLY A 1174 -34.63 5.08 -42.39
CA GLY A 1174 -35.96 5.64 -42.68
C GLY A 1174 -36.46 6.58 -41.58
N ASP A 1175 -37.57 7.28 -41.84
CA ASP A 1175 -38.01 8.53 -41.18
C ASP A 1175 -38.31 8.48 -39.66
N ASP A 1176 -38.39 7.29 -39.06
CA ASP A 1176 -38.81 7.07 -37.65
C ASP A 1176 -37.63 6.79 -36.69
N SER A 1177 -36.49 7.48 -36.84
CA SER A 1177 -35.30 7.32 -35.97
C SER A 1177 -35.33 8.30 -34.78
N PRO A 1178 -35.01 7.85 -33.53
CA PRO A 1178 -34.92 8.73 -32.36
C PRO A 1178 -33.71 9.69 -32.38
N TYR A 1179 -32.82 9.56 -33.37
CA TYR A 1179 -31.71 10.50 -33.62
C TYR A 1179 -32.02 11.32 -34.89
N PRO A 1180 -32.41 12.60 -34.78
CA PRO A 1180 -32.82 13.43 -35.92
C PRO A 1180 -31.71 13.67 -36.95
N SER A 1181 -30.44 13.58 -36.54
CA SER A 1181 -29.24 13.75 -37.37
C SER A 1181 -28.99 12.60 -38.37
N LEU A 1182 -29.77 11.51 -38.29
CA LEU A 1182 -29.63 10.32 -39.13
C LEU A 1182 -30.40 10.36 -40.47
N ARG A 1183 -31.09 11.46 -40.79
CA ARG A 1183 -31.77 11.61 -42.08
C ARG A 1183 -30.72 11.64 -43.21
N ASN A 1184 -30.81 10.71 -44.16
CA ASN A 1184 -30.04 10.64 -45.41
C ASN A 1184 -28.50 10.38 -45.35
N ARG A 1185 -27.96 9.75 -44.30
CA ARG A 1185 -26.51 9.40 -44.29
C ARG A 1185 -26.24 7.93 -44.64
N ASN A 1186 -25.38 7.72 -45.65
CA ASN A 1186 -24.83 6.41 -46.02
C ASN A 1186 -23.76 5.99 -44.99
N LEU A 1187 -24.04 4.96 -44.20
CA LEU A 1187 -23.08 4.41 -43.24
C LEU A 1187 -22.36 3.19 -43.88
N PRO A 1188 -21.05 3.02 -43.66
CA PRO A 1188 -20.34 1.75 -43.84
C PRO A 1188 -20.25 0.95 -42.51
N TYR A 1189 -20.06 -0.37 -42.62
CA TYR A 1189 -20.00 -1.31 -41.48
C TYR A 1189 -18.66 -1.20 -40.72
N PRO A 1190 -18.62 -1.37 -39.37
CA PRO A 1190 -17.38 -1.46 -38.61
C PRO A 1190 -16.67 -2.81 -38.67
#